data_AF-A0A2V5R0W5-F1
#
_entry.id   AF-A0A2V5R0W5-F1
#
_cell.length_a   1.000
_cell.length_b   1.000
_cell.length_c   1.000
_cell.angle_alpha   90.00
_cell.angle_beta   90.00
_cell.angle_gamma   90.00
#
_symmetry.space_group_name_H-M   'P 1'
#
loop_
_entity.id
_entity.type
_entity.pdbx_description
1 polymer ?
#
loop_
_entity_poly.entity_id
_entity_poly.type
_entity_poly.pdbx_seq_one_letter_code
_entity_poly.pdbx_strand_id
1 'polypeptide(L)'
;MKSKTRVCTVAWKLHGKFFSTIFVVVALLAAPTLTNAQSSRSQKPTPRHLKVRVDDAASPQAEAEVQPSNEAVEPTSGPVISPFLLVKPFTVTDPAWTAIGPAPIPNGQTEPADVNGISLTQSPVSGRVTAIVIDPADPNTAYVGTAQGGVYQTTDGGATWAPLMDSADTLAVGSLELDPTDATGNTLLVGSGEGNFCADCYAGFGVYKITGLKTSPVLSGPFGSSQFVHRSIPGLAIDPNNHNNVYLGSATGQQGIGPQPPTGAPPRGLFRSTNFFSGSPTFTKLALANLPATADFRVTSIVYEPGSSDRVFVGIADANVPNQFGGIYFTTNASAPTPTFTKVLKTNKKDFAPVKFAINRIGNTVTVIAVTGETAPNNQGQGEAYKAVYDSGKNIINPTFTALPAANGFAAGQGFYNLGAAIDPTNANNIYIVGTLGETFLFSRNGGMTFTPSNDRLHVDSHAVAVAPSNPSIIYTGNDGGIWRSTNAGLTWVHDLNSATFSATQFESVAVHPTDPNFSIGGTQDNGTNFFKPDRTWSRVDFGDGGYALIDQTATDTEDVTMYHTYFNVPGVLIGFGRVLKTSCATEDQWSFKGAYPPPIIPTVRCDGTTDTFNGISLSDPVNFYAPMALGPVVSLTAPFTGKSGQTVYFGTNKLYRSTNKGDSMTVVSQVFPSIVSAIGISNSDDNVRIVGLNNGKVFATVTGGNPLIDITASASTGIPGAMPAKYLARAVIDPNDANTAYVVFNGNAILGKHIWKTTNLNNTGASSVTWTAIDVSPFADVSVNAFVVDRANSSHLYAGTDRGVYYSPDGGASWSLYGGGLPDVAVFDLAISSDRHLRAATHGRGFYEIVTAAP
;
A
#
# COMPACT_ATOMS: atom_id res chain seq x y z
N MET A 1 -13.18 -59.38 23.46
CA MET A 1 -12.59 -60.09 22.30
C MET A 1 -11.19 -59.50 22.11
N LYS A 2 -10.14 -60.11 22.69
CA LYS A 2 -9.11 -61.00 22.07
C LYS A 2 -8.45 -60.36 20.83
N SER A 3 -7.14 -60.25 20.64
CA SER A 3 -5.88 -60.71 21.30
C SER A 3 -4.69 -59.98 20.61
N LYS A 4 -3.58 -59.56 21.28
CA LYS A 4 -2.26 -60.26 21.46
C LYS A 4 -1.77 -61.01 20.17
N THR A 5 -0.49 -61.02 19.71
CA THR A 5 0.82 -61.11 20.40
C THR A 5 2.04 -61.12 19.42
N ARG A 6 3.26 -60.79 19.94
CA ARG A 6 4.64 -61.33 19.70
C ARG A 6 5.33 -61.14 18.33
N VAL A 7 6.53 -60.55 18.21
CA VAL A 7 7.91 -60.84 18.73
C VAL A 7 8.54 -62.12 18.17
N CYS A 8 9.68 -61.96 17.48
CA CYS A 8 10.72 -62.98 17.30
C CYS A 8 12.12 -62.33 17.26
N THR A 9 13.11 -63.11 17.67
CA THR A 9 14.37 -62.74 18.34
C THR A 9 15.60 -63.14 17.50
N VAL A 10 16.80 -62.85 18.04
CA VAL A 10 18.12 -63.54 17.89
C VAL A 10 19.11 -62.84 16.92
N ALA A 11 20.43 -62.69 17.14
CA ALA A 11 21.39 -62.60 18.27
C ALA A 11 22.81 -62.41 17.64
N TRP A 12 23.87 -62.42 18.47
CA TRP A 12 25.34 -62.56 18.25
C TRP A 12 26.15 -61.25 18.42
N LYS A 13 26.86 -61.04 19.56
CA LYS A 13 28.22 -61.53 19.98
C LYS A 13 29.35 -60.87 19.15
N LEU A 14 30.49 -60.36 19.64
CA LEU A 14 31.17 -60.33 20.96
C LEU A 14 32.53 -59.55 20.85
N HIS A 15 33.03 -59.04 21.99
CA HIS A 15 34.44 -58.91 22.45
C HIS A 15 35.40 -57.74 22.08
N GLY A 16 36.01 -57.16 23.14
CA GLY A 16 37.44 -56.73 23.22
C GLY A 16 37.69 -55.33 23.84
N LYS A 17 37.68 -55.13 25.18
CA LYS A 17 38.81 -54.82 26.13
C LYS A 17 40.05 -54.08 25.53
N PHE A 18 40.74 -53.09 26.14
CA PHE A 18 41.32 -52.90 27.49
C PHE A 18 41.88 -51.44 27.68
N PHE A 19 41.72 -50.83 28.88
CA PHE A 19 42.60 -49.91 29.70
C PHE A 19 43.39 -48.71 29.08
N SER A 20 43.70 -47.54 29.70
CA SER A 20 43.70 -47.02 31.10
C SER A 20 43.90 -45.48 31.16
N THR A 21 43.30 -44.80 32.17
CA THR A 21 43.79 -43.69 33.07
C THR A 21 44.38 -42.37 32.45
N ILE A 22 44.04 -41.11 32.80
CA ILE A 22 44.00 -40.36 34.09
C ILE A 22 43.14 -39.05 34.00
N PHE A 23 42.48 -38.74 35.13
CA PHE A 23 41.80 -37.53 35.67
C PHE A 23 41.86 -36.14 34.98
N VAL A 24 40.71 -35.43 34.94
CA VAL A 24 40.42 -34.13 35.63
C VAL A 24 38.88 -33.92 35.72
N VAL A 25 38.43 -33.32 36.82
CA VAL A 25 37.06 -32.98 37.29
C VAL A 25 36.27 -32.05 36.35
N VAL A 26 34.99 -32.37 36.03
CA VAL A 26 33.89 -31.38 35.82
C VAL A 26 32.53 -32.01 36.19
N ALA A 27 31.72 -31.25 36.92
CA ALA A 27 30.39 -31.57 37.43
C ALA A 27 29.27 -31.55 36.37
N LEU A 28 28.16 -32.19 36.71
CA LEU A 28 26.97 -32.47 35.91
C LEU A 28 26.13 -31.24 35.51
N LEU A 29 25.75 -31.25 34.22
CA LEU A 29 24.43 -31.01 33.63
C LEU A 29 23.69 -29.67 33.86
N ALA A 30 23.86 -28.77 32.88
CA ALA A 30 22.85 -27.81 32.44
C ALA A 30 22.63 -28.00 30.92
N ALA A 31 21.37 -27.82 30.48
CA ALA A 31 20.90 -28.01 29.11
C ALA A 31 21.64 -27.11 28.09
N PRO A 32 21.87 -27.56 26.84
CA PRO A 32 22.61 -26.78 25.87
C PRO A 32 21.75 -25.68 25.23
N THR A 33 22.22 -24.46 25.41
CA THR A 33 22.08 -23.32 24.51
C THR A 33 22.45 -23.70 23.07
N LEU A 34 21.58 -23.41 22.10
CA LEU A 34 21.96 -23.39 20.68
C LEU A 34 22.56 -22.02 20.36
N THR A 35 23.89 -21.95 20.42
CA THR A 35 24.68 -20.85 19.84
C THR A 35 24.95 -21.13 18.36
N ASN A 36 24.80 -20.08 17.54
CA ASN A 36 25.36 -19.83 16.22
C ASN A 36 26.19 -20.96 15.58
N ALA A 37 25.67 -21.50 14.48
CA ALA A 37 26.44 -22.22 13.48
C ALA A 37 26.36 -21.48 12.14
N GLN A 38 27.35 -20.64 11.87
CA GLN A 38 27.88 -20.55 10.51
C GLN A 38 28.41 -21.94 10.16
N SER A 39 27.79 -22.62 9.19
CA SER A 39 28.41 -23.79 8.57
C SER A 39 28.41 -23.64 7.06
N SER A 40 29.62 -23.58 6.52
CA SER A 40 29.93 -23.91 5.13
C SER A 40 29.46 -25.33 4.81
N ARG A 41 28.48 -25.46 3.91
CA ARG A 41 28.28 -26.68 3.13
C ARG A 41 28.06 -26.30 1.67
N SER A 42 28.94 -26.84 0.84
CA SER A 42 28.85 -26.87 -0.61
C SER A 42 27.56 -27.58 -1.05
N GLN A 43 26.53 -26.81 -1.36
CA GLN A 43 25.52 -27.19 -2.34
C GLN A 43 25.46 -26.04 -3.34
N LYS A 44 25.74 -26.37 -4.60
CA LYS A 44 25.65 -25.41 -5.72
C LYS A 44 24.23 -24.84 -5.75
N PRO A 45 24.04 -23.51 -5.64
CA PRO A 45 22.70 -22.94 -5.69
C PRO A 45 22.17 -23.02 -7.13
N THR A 46 20.98 -23.62 -7.27
CA THR A 46 20.16 -23.43 -8.46
C THR A 46 19.53 -22.03 -8.37
N PRO A 47 19.56 -21.24 -9.45
CA PRO A 47 19.19 -19.82 -9.44
C PRO A 47 17.67 -19.72 -9.38
N ARG A 48 17.19 -19.27 -8.24
CA ARG A 48 15.81 -19.30 -7.80
C ARG A 48 15.36 -17.86 -7.56
N HIS A 49 14.17 -17.53 -8.01
CA HIS A 49 13.63 -16.18 -8.16
C HIS A 49 13.90 -15.34 -6.93
N LEU A 50 14.55 -14.20 -7.15
CA LEU A 50 15.07 -13.36 -6.09
C LEU A 50 13.92 -12.68 -5.34
N LYS A 51 13.49 -13.27 -4.22
CA LYS A 51 13.45 -12.51 -2.95
C LYS A 51 14.87 -12.58 -2.38
N VAL A 52 15.87 -12.02 -3.08
CA VAL A 52 17.20 -11.96 -2.44
C VAL A 52 17.09 -11.03 -1.27
N ARG A 53 17.42 -11.63 -0.12
CA ARG A 53 18.08 -11.03 1.03
C ARG A 53 19.28 -10.18 0.56
N VAL A 54 19.01 -9.06 -0.11
CA VAL A 54 19.99 -8.00 -0.21
C VAL A 54 19.71 -7.19 1.03
N ASP A 55 20.71 -7.06 1.89
CA ASP A 55 20.70 -6.00 2.89
C ASP A 55 20.27 -4.71 2.15
N ASP A 56 19.09 -4.15 2.45
CA ASP A 56 18.48 -3.00 1.77
C ASP A 56 19.30 -1.72 2.00
N ALA A 57 20.54 -1.72 1.52
CA ALA A 57 21.44 -0.59 1.48
C ALA A 57 21.08 0.38 0.34
N ALA A 58 20.18 -0.04 -0.57
CA ALA A 58 19.41 0.88 -1.37
C ALA A 58 18.03 0.96 -0.72
N SER A 59 17.74 2.09 -0.08
CA SER A 59 16.40 2.41 0.36
C SER A 59 15.42 2.06 -0.80
N PRO A 60 14.30 1.35 -0.55
CA PRO A 60 13.09 1.64 -1.32
C PRO A 60 12.98 3.16 -1.35
N GLN A 61 12.52 3.79 -2.41
CA GLN A 61 12.43 5.26 -2.48
C GLN A 61 11.58 5.84 -1.31
N ALA A 62 12.17 5.96 -0.12
CA ALA A 62 12.15 7.19 0.63
C ALA A 62 12.53 8.21 -0.44
N GLU A 63 11.51 8.98 -0.81
CA GLU A 63 11.59 10.24 -1.55
C GLU A 63 13.05 10.59 -1.79
N ALA A 64 13.55 10.36 -3.01
CA ALA A 64 14.81 10.96 -3.41
C ALA A 64 14.62 12.46 -3.15
N GLU A 65 15.27 12.94 -2.09
CA GLU A 65 14.92 14.15 -1.34
C GLU A 65 13.67 14.02 -0.46
N VAL A 66 13.85 13.72 0.84
CA VAL A 66 12.99 14.29 1.89
C VAL A 66 12.93 15.78 1.59
N GLN A 67 11.86 16.24 0.96
CA GLN A 67 11.69 17.64 0.61
C GLN A 67 11.79 18.44 1.93
N PRO A 68 12.81 19.28 2.11
CA PRO A 68 12.80 20.22 3.22
C PRO A 68 11.68 21.22 2.92
N SER A 69 10.53 21.09 3.59
CA SER A 69 9.47 22.10 3.86
C SER A 69 9.31 23.30 2.89
N ASN A 70 9.52 23.14 1.59
CA ASN A 70 9.49 24.23 0.61
C ASN A 70 8.20 24.15 -0.20
N GLU A 71 7.06 24.12 0.50
CA GLU A 71 5.80 24.53 -0.10
C GLU A 71 5.78 26.06 -0.10
N ALA A 72 5.83 26.64 -1.30
CA ALA A 72 5.88 28.08 -1.51
C ALA A 72 4.64 28.79 -0.96
N VAL A 73 4.87 29.98 -0.41
CA VAL A 73 3.85 30.92 0.07
C VAL A 73 2.93 31.37 -1.08
N GLU A 74 1.62 31.23 -0.86
CA GLU A 74 0.43 31.98 -1.34
C GLU A 74 0.59 32.96 -2.54
N PRO A 75 -0.42 33.03 -3.45
CA PRO A 75 -1.56 33.89 -3.12
C PRO A 75 -2.96 33.34 -3.40
N THR A 76 -3.83 33.60 -2.42
CA THR A 76 -5.28 33.84 -2.42
C THR A 76 -6.21 32.63 -2.58
N SER A 77 -6.89 32.35 -1.47
CA SER A 77 -8.10 31.56 -1.29
C SER A 77 -9.09 31.61 -2.47
N GLY A 78 -9.14 30.51 -3.22
CA GLY A 78 -10.34 30.12 -3.96
C GLY A 78 -11.46 29.72 -2.99
N PRO A 79 -12.74 29.85 -3.37
CA PRO A 79 -13.86 29.58 -2.48
C PRO A 79 -13.90 28.10 -2.08
N VAL A 80 -14.04 27.87 -0.78
CA VAL A 80 -14.36 26.58 -0.17
C VAL A 80 -15.67 26.08 -0.78
N ILE A 81 -15.63 24.95 -1.48
CA ILE A 81 -16.83 24.31 -2.03
C ILE A 81 -17.56 23.67 -0.83
N SER A 82 -18.83 24.06 -0.63
CA SER A 82 -19.71 23.52 0.41
C SER A 82 -20.05 22.04 0.18
N PRO A 83 -20.41 21.29 1.25
CA PRO A 83 -20.95 19.94 1.12
C PRO A 83 -22.30 19.96 0.38
N PHE A 84 -22.47 18.97 -0.49
CA PHE A 84 -23.56 18.73 -1.42
C PHE A 84 -24.98 19.13 -0.96
N LEU A 85 -25.73 19.79 -1.85
CA LEU A 85 -27.20 19.76 -1.81
C LEU A 85 -27.68 18.45 -2.44
N LEU A 86 -28.25 17.58 -1.62
CA LEU A 86 -28.96 16.37 -2.04
C LEU A 86 -30.19 16.76 -2.88
N VAL A 87 -30.14 16.55 -4.19
CA VAL A 87 -31.34 16.63 -5.05
C VAL A 87 -32.12 15.31 -4.94
N LYS A 88 -33.44 15.44 -4.75
CA LYS A 88 -34.42 14.34 -4.62
C LYS A 88 -34.41 13.36 -5.82
N PRO A 89 -34.87 12.10 -5.62
CA PRO A 89 -34.60 11.01 -6.54
C PRO A 89 -35.39 11.17 -7.85
N PHE A 90 -34.65 11.20 -8.95
CA PHE A 90 -35.16 10.80 -10.25
C PHE A 90 -34.97 9.28 -10.36
N THR A 91 -36.06 8.52 -10.51
CA THR A 91 -35.97 7.09 -10.82
C THR A 91 -35.70 6.93 -12.32
N VAL A 92 -34.44 7.11 -12.71
CA VAL A 92 -33.82 6.29 -13.75
C VAL A 92 -32.97 5.29 -12.96
N THR A 93 -33.11 3.99 -13.22
CA THR A 93 -32.20 3.01 -12.64
C THR A 93 -30.83 3.23 -13.28
N ASP A 94 -30.04 4.14 -12.73
CA ASP A 94 -28.64 4.30 -13.10
C ASP A 94 -27.97 2.92 -13.02
N PRO A 95 -27.09 2.57 -13.98
CA PRO A 95 -26.34 1.34 -13.89
C PRO A 95 -25.58 1.32 -12.56
N ALA A 96 -25.53 0.15 -11.92
CA ALA A 96 -24.90 0.00 -10.62
C ALA A 96 -23.60 -0.80 -10.75
N TRP A 97 -22.55 -0.32 -10.11
CA TRP A 97 -21.32 -1.05 -9.94
C TRP A 97 -21.54 -2.28 -9.06
N THR A 98 -20.97 -3.40 -9.50
CA THR A 98 -21.02 -4.68 -8.78
C THR A 98 -19.59 -5.08 -8.44
N ALA A 99 -19.33 -5.33 -7.15
CA ALA A 99 -18.05 -5.90 -6.72
C ALA A 99 -17.94 -7.34 -7.23
N ILE A 100 -16.81 -7.68 -7.86
CA ILE A 100 -16.54 -9.02 -8.38
C ILE A 100 -15.37 -9.72 -7.66
N GLY A 101 -14.75 -9.06 -6.68
CA GLY A 101 -13.67 -9.62 -5.85
C GLY A 101 -12.27 -9.30 -6.37
N PRO A 102 -11.23 -10.07 -5.99
CA PRO A 102 -11.27 -11.13 -4.99
C PRO A 102 -11.57 -10.57 -3.61
N ALA A 103 -12.37 -11.30 -2.84
CA ALA A 103 -12.59 -11.10 -1.42
C ALA A 103 -12.84 -12.49 -0.83
N PRO A 104 -11.86 -13.13 -0.17
CA PRO A 104 -10.42 -12.81 -0.17
C PRO A 104 -9.71 -13.28 -1.46
N ILE A 105 -8.40 -13.02 -1.56
CA ILE A 105 -7.48 -13.72 -2.45
C ILE A 105 -7.19 -15.10 -1.83
N PRO A 106 -7.54 -16.23 -2.47
CA PRO A 106 -7.58 -17.53 -1.79
C PRO A 106 -6.20 -18.14 -1.45
N ASN A 107 -5.18 -17.91 -2.27
CA ASN A 107 -3.85 -18.52 -2.11
C ASN A 107 -2.79 -17.45 -1.81
N GLY A 108 -2.96 -16.70 -0.73
CA GLY A 108 -2.14 -15.54 -0.41
C GLY A 108 -0.68 -15.81 -0.09
N GLN A 109 0.10 -14.72 0.00
CA GLN A 109 1.54 -14.75 0.29
C GLN A 109 1.80 -14.75 1.80
N THR A 110 1.90 -15.93 2.42
CA THR A 110 2.22 -16.05 3.85
C THR A 110 3.55 -16.75 4.11
N GLU A 111 4.12 -16.51 5.29
CA GLU A 111 5.33 -17.15 5.78
C GLU A 111 5.02 -18.50 6.48
N PRO A 112 5.97 -19.44 6.56
CA PRO A 112 7.26 -19.41 5.90
C PRO A 112 7.10 -19.54 4.38
N ALA A 113 7.86 -18.77 3.63
CA ALA A 113 8.03 -18.96 2.20
C ALA A 113 9.29 -19.77 1.88
N ASP A 114 9.31 -20.42 0.73
CA ASP A 114 10.52 -21.03 0.19
C ASP A 114 11.53 -19.97 -0.28
N VAL A 115 12.69 -20.40 -0.77
CA VAL A 115 13.74 -19.47 -1.23
C VAL A 115 13.34 -18.63 -2.45
N ASN A 116 12.24 -18.97 -3.13
CA ASN A 116 11.66 -18.20 -4.23
C ASN A 116 10.60 -17.20 -3.75
N GLY A 117 10.28 -17.16 -2.45
CA GLY A 117 9.15 -16.37 -1.94
C GLY A 117 7.80 -17.05 -2.09
N ILE A 118 7.75 -18.33 -2.50
CA ILE A 118 6.50 -19.08 -2.62
C ILE A 118 6.11 -19.58 -1.24
N SER A 119 4.90 -19.24 -0.81
CA SER A 119 4.40 -19.60 0.51
C SER A 119 4.31 -21.12 0.69
N LEU A 120 4.91 -21.64 1.77
CA LEU A 120 4.79 -23.05 2.16
C LEU A 120 3.45 -23.32 2.85
N THR A 121 2.80 -22.27 3.33
CA THR A 121 1.44 -22.25 3.85
C THR A 121 0.61 -21.34 2.94
N GLN A 122 -0.46 -21.84 2.32
CA GLN A 122 -1.37 -20.98 1.53
C GLN A 122 -2.55 -20.60 2.42
N SER A 123 -2.60 -19.34 2.83
CA SER A 123 -3.73 -18.78 3.59
C SER A 123 -4.38 -17.66 2.76
N PRO A 124 -5.70 -17.49 2.84
CA PRO A 124 -6.36 -16.35 2.22
C PRO A 124 -5.79 -15.00 2.71
N VAL A 125 -5.61 -14.06 1.78
CA VAL A 125 -5.14 -12.69 2.05
C VAL A 125 -6.08 -11.67 1.43
N SER A 126 -5.90 -10.40 1.74
CA SER A 126 -6.69 -9.30 1.18
C SER A 126 -5.82 -8.11 0.81
N GLY A 127 -5.57 -7.19 1.73
CA GLY A 127 -4.79 -5.99 1.49
C GLY A 127 -4.53 -5.24 2.79
N ARG A 128 -3.86 -4.09 2.71
CA ARG A 128 -3.21 -3.45 3.85
C ARG A 128 -4.15 -2.99 4.96
N VAL A 129 -3.86 -3.47 6.17
CA VAL A 129 -4.52 -3.08 7.42
C VAL A 129 -3.62 -2.15 8.21
N THR A 130 -4.14 -0.96 8.54
CA THR A 130 -3.36 0.14 9.13
C THR A 130 -3.64 0.38 10.61
N ALA A 131 -4.82 -0.01 11.09
CA ALA A 131 -5.25 0.22 12.47
C ALA A 131 -6.20 -0.87 12.95
N ILE A 132 -6.12 -1.22 14.24
CA ILE A 132 -6.99 -2.21 14.88
C ILE A 132 -7.35 -1.72 16.28
N VAL A 133 -8.64 -1.75 16.61
CA VAL A 133 -9.14 -1.60 17.99
C VAL A 133 -10.12 -2.72 18.32
N ILE A 134 -10.03 -3.25 19.53
CA ILE A 134 -10.86 -4.38 20.00
C ILE A 134 -11.78 -3.85 21.10
N ASP A 135 -13.04 -4.28 21.08
CA ASP A 135 -13.99 -3.91 22.13
C ASP A 135 -13.46 -4.34 23.51
N PRO A 136 -13.48 -3.45 24.51
CA PRO A 136 -12.89 -3.74 25.82
C PRO A 136 -13.64 -4.82 26.60
N ALA A 137 -14.90 -5.09 26.26
CA ALA A 137 -15.75 -6.09 26.93
C ALA A 137 -15.85 -7.41 26.15
N ASP A 138 -15.69 -7.39 24.83
CA ASP A 138 -15.86 -8.58 23.98
C ASP A 138 -14.69 -8.77 22.98
N PRO A 139 -13.86 -9.82 23.13
CA PRO A 139 -12.72 -10.05 22.25
C PRO A 139 -13.11 -10.52 20.83
N ASN A 140 -14.39 -10.78 20.58
CA ASN A 140 -14.92 -11.11 19.25
C ASN A 140 -15.46 -9.88 18.50
N THR A 141 -15.59 -8.74 19.18
CA THR A 141 -15.96 -7.47 18.55
C THR A 141 -14.70 -6.64 18.31
N ALA A 142 -14.40 -6.34 17.04
CA ALA A 142 -13.22 -5.59 16.65
C ALA A 142 -13.49 -4.70 15.44
N TYR A 143 -12.70 -3.63 15.31
CA TYR A 143 -12.77 -2.66 14.23
C TYR A 143 -11.40 -2.53 13.59
N VAL A 144 -11.38 -2.58 12.26
CA VAL A 144 -10.15 -2.59 11.49
C VAL A 144 -10.19 -1.49 10.43
N GLY A 145 -9.15 -0.65 10.43
CA GLY A 145 -8.91 0.36 9.42
C GLY A 145 -7.96 -0.15 8.36
N THR A 146 -8.21 0.23 7.10
CA THR A 146 -7.43 -0.21 5.95
C THR A 146 -6.87 0.98 5.17
N ALA A 147 -5.89 0.73 4.30
CA ALA A 147 -5.18 1.76 3.54
C ALA A 147 -6.11 2.66 2.70
N GLN A 148 -7.08 2.05 2.01
CA GLN A 148 -8.12 2.73 1.21
C GLN A 148 -9.43 1.93 1.10
N GLY A 149 -9.65 0.94 1.98
CA GLY A 149 -10.87 0.13 2.00
C GLY A 149 -11.89 0.56 3.06
N GLY A 150 -11.58 1.58 3.87
CA GLY A 150 -12.42 2.07 4.96
C GLY A 150 -12.23 1.30 6.26
N VAL A 151 -13.22 1.44 7.15
CA VAL A 151 -13.30 0.71 8.41
C VAL A 151 -14.26 -0.46 8.28
N TYR A 152 -13.85 -1.61 8.79
CA TYR A 152 -14.67 -2.82 8.91
C TYR A 152 -14.89 -3.17 10.37
N GLN A 153 -16.09 -3.66 10.69
CA GLN A 153 -16.45 -4.20 12.00
C GLN A 153 -16.70 -5.69 11.92
N THR A 154 -16.23 -6.43 12.91
CA THR A 154 -16.71 -7.78 13.22
C THR A 154 -17.34 -7.81 14.60
N THR A 155 -18.31 -8.70 14.80
CA THR A 155 -18.91 -9.03 16.11
C THR A 155 -18.87 -10.53 16.41
N ASP A 156 -18.19 -11.32 15.56
CA ASP A 156 -18.14 -12.77 15.62
C ASP A 156 -16.71 -13.33 15.58
N GLY A 157 -15.72 -12.48 15.89
CA GLY A 157 -14.31 -12.86 15.93
C GLY A 157 -13.64 -12.90 14.57
N GLY A 158 -14.21 -12.22 13.57
CA GLY A 158 -13.67 -12.08 12.21
C GLY A 158 -14.21 -13.09 11.21
N ALA A 159 -15.27 -13.83 11.53
CA ALA A 159 -15.93 -14.69 10.55
C ALA A 159 -16.66 -13.84 9.49
N THR A 160 -17.30 -12.76 9.93
CA THR A 160 -17.90 -11.75 9.05
C THR A 160 -17.45 -10.33 9.39
N TRP A 161 -17.45 -9.48 8.36
CA TRP A 161 -17.05 -8.08 8.42
C TRP A 161 -18.10 -7.18 7.76
N ALA A 162 -18.42 -6.05 8.39
CA ALA A 162 -19.34 -5.05 7.87
C ALA A 162 -18.59 -3.73 7.62
N PRO A 163 -18.64 -3.15 6.41
CA PRO A 163 -18.04 -1.84 6.14
C PRO A 163 -18.82 -0.73 6.85
N LEU A 164 -18.10 0.24 7.42
CA LEU A 164 -18.67 1.36 8.19
C LEU A 164 -18.42 2.74 7.56
N MET A 165 -17.69 2.81 6.45
CA MET A 165 -17.21 4.08 5.86
C MET A 165 -17.55 4.27 4.38
N ASP A 166 -18.44 3.47 3.79
CA ASP A 166 -18.74 3.54 2.35
C ASP A 166 -19.32 4.87 1.87
N SER A 167 -19.79 5.72 2.79
CA SER A 167 -20.28 7.08 2.53
C SER A 167 -19.32 8.19 2.99
N ALA A 168 -18.07 7.87 3.34
CA ALA A 168 -17.05 8.85 3.71
C ALA A 168 -16.45 9.54 2.48
N ASP A 169 -15.89 10.74 2.63
CA ASP A 169 -15.15 11.44 1.55
C ASP A 169 -13.78 10.81 1.25
N THR A 170 -13.37 9.83 2.05
CA THR A 170 -12.14 9.05 1.89
C THR A 170 -12.29 7.74 2.65
N LEU A 171 -11.75 6.67 2.07
CA LEU A 171 -11.66 5.38 2.71
C LEU A 171 -10.29 5.13 3.36
N ALA A 172 -9.36 6.08 3.28
CA ALA A 172 -8.04 5.92 3.88
C ALA A 172 -8.10 6.11 5.40
N VAL A 173 -7.54 5.15 6.15
CA VAL A 173 -7.57 5.14 7.62
C VAL A 173 -6.14 5.22 8.19
N GLY A 174 -5.91 6.18 9.08
CA GLY A 174 -4.64 6.36 9.77
C GLY A 174 -4.66 5.94 11.24
N SER A 175 -5.81 6.06 11.91
CA SER A 175 -5.96 5.66 13.32
C SER A 175 -7.41 5.39 13.69
N LEU A 176 -7.60 4.60 14.75
CA LEU A 176 -8.88 4.25 15.34
C LEU A 176 -8.78 4.40 16.86
N GLU A 177 -9.80 4.99 17.48
CA GLU A 177 -9.87 5.14 18.94
C GLU A 177 -11.34 4.98 19.42
N LEU A 178 -11.61 3.93 20.21
CA LEU A 178 -12.90 3.78 20.90
C LEU A 178 -13.00 4.83 22.02
N ASP A 179 -14.16 5.45 22.20
CA ASP A 179 -14.37 6.41 23.30
C ASP A 179 -14.24 5.70 24.65
N PRO A 180 -13.17 5.94 25.43
CA PRO A 180 -12.94 5.27 26.71
C PRO A 180 -13.95 5.70 27.79
N THR A 181 -14.66 6.81 27.58
CA THR A 181 -15.73 7.28 28.48
C THR A 181 -17.09 6.63 28.16
N ASP A 182 -17.23 6.06 26.96
CA ASP A 182 -18.39 5.29 26.56
C ASP A 182 -18.26 3.83 27.01
N ALA A 183 -18.74 3.55 28.22
CA ALA A 183 -18.74 2.20 28.79
C ALA A 183 -19.52 1.17 27.94
N THR A 184 -20.37 1.62 27.00
CA THR A 184 -21.09 0.72 26.10
C THR A 184 -20.26 0.29 24.89
N GLY A 185 -19.15 0.97 24.60
CA GLY A 185 -18.30 0.71 23.43
C GLY A 185 -19.00 0.99 22.10
N ASN A 186 -19.90 1.98 22.06
CA ASN A 186 -20.73 2.31 20.89
C ASN A 186 -20.19 3.46 20.05
N THR A 187 -19.07 4.05 20.44
CA THR A 187 -18.52 5.26 19.83
C THR A 187 -17.07 5.05 19.44
N LEU A 188 -16.78 5.26 18.15
CA LEU A 188 -15.46 5.13 17.54
C LEU A 188 -15.11 6.42 16.82
N LEU A 189 -13.90 6.93 17.07
CA LEU A 189 -13.30 7.97 16.24
C LEU A 189 -12.33 7.34 15.23
N VAL A 190 -12.33 7.90 14.03
CA VAL A 190 -11.50 7.46 12.92
C VAL A 190 -10.67 8.64 12.43
N GLY A 191 -9.36 8.57 12.60
CA GLY A 191 -8.43 9.49 11.96
C GLY A 191 -8.27 9.07 10.50
N SER A 192 -8.73 9.91 9.56
CA SER A 192 -8.62 9.60 8.13
C SER A 192 -7.24 9.91 7.57
N GLY A 193 -6.94 9.29 6.42
CA GLY A 193 -5.67 9.36 5.72
C GLY A 193 -4.63 8.41 6.30
N GLU A 194 -3.98 7.66 5.44
CA GLU A 194 -3.00 6.65 5.81
C GLU A 194 -1.68 7.28 6.27
N GLY A 195 -1.23 6.90 7.47
CA GLY A 195 -0.02 7.44 8.09
C GLY A 195 1.15 6.47 8.09
N ASN A 196 1.29 5.65 7.04
CA ASN A 196 2.39 4.71 6.86
C ASN A 196 3.50 5.25 5.94
N PHE A 197 3.36 6.44 5.34
CA PHE A 197 4.44 7.13 4.61
C PHE A 197 4.98 6.44 3.35
N CYS A 198 4.15 5.60 2.73
CA CYS A 198 4.33 5.03 1.40
C CYS A 198 3.89 5.98 0.28
N ALA A 199 4.25 5.64 -0.96
CA ALA A 199 3.93 6.44 -2.15
C ALA A 199 2.42 6.47 -2.46
N ASP A 200 1.71 5.41 -2.07
CA ASP A 200 0.29 5.14 -2.20
C ASP A 200 -0.46 5.32 -0.86
N CYS A 201 0.12 6.03 0.11
CA CYS A 201 -0.50 6.30 1.40
C CYS A 201 -1.43 7.51 1.32
N TYR A 202 -2.70 7.25 1.03
CA TYR A 202 -3.65 8.29 0.67
C TYR A 202 -3.96 9.29 1.78
N ALA A 203 -4.10 10.55 1.39
CA ALA A 203 -4.49 11.60 2.28
C ALA A 203 -5.96 11.48 2.73
N GLY A 204 -6.25 12.05 3.90
CA GLY A 204 -7.57 12.14 4.47
C GLY A 204 -8.09 13.57 4.53
N PHE A 205 -9.21 13.73 5.24
CA PHE A 205 -9.96 14.99 5.33
C PHE A 205 -10.28 15.42 6.78
N GLY A 206 -9.71 14.74 7.77
CA GLY A 206 -9.91 15.01 9.20
C GLY A 206 -10.34 13.78 9.99
N VAL A 207 -11.23 13.97 10.96
CA VAL A 207 -11.70 12.88 11.83
C VAL A 207 -13.15 12.57 11.58
N TYR A 208 -13.48 11.30 11.45
CA TYR A 208 -14.86 10.81 11.44
C TYR A 208 -15.24 10.26 12.81
N LYS A 209 -16.53 10.26 13.10
CA LYS A 209 -17.11 9.64 14.29
C LYS A 209 -18.20 8.69 13.87
N ILE A 210 -18.14 7.46 14.38
CA ILE A 210 -19.17 6.44 14.21
C ILE A 210 -19.82 6.19 15.58
N THR A 211 -21.13 6.39 15.67
CA THR A 211 -21.92 6.09 16.89
C THR A 211 -22.87 4.92 16.66
N GLY A 212 -23.33 4.28 17.73
CA GLY A 212 -24.29 3.19 17.64
C GLY A 212 -23.70 1.88 17.10
N LEU A 213 -22.40 1.65 17.27
CA LEU A 213 -21.66 0.53 16.69
C LEU A 213 -22.30 -0.86 16.95
N LYS A 214 -22.96 -1.06 18.08
CA LYS A 214 -23.58 -2.35 18.45
C LYS A 214 -25.05 -2.48 18.03
N THR A 215 -25.59 -1.48 17.33
CA THR A 215 -27.00 -1.45 16.91
C THR A 215 -27.10 -1.02 15.44
N SER A 216 -27.14 0.29 15.18
CA SER A 216 -27.18 0.87 13.85
C SER A 216 -26.07 1.92 13.76
N PRO A 217 -24.90 1.57 13.23
CA PRO A 217 -23.79 2.51 13.06
C PRO A 217 -24.19 3.75 12.27
N VAL A 218 -23.79 4.93 12.74
CA VAL A 218 -24.00 6.21 12.05
C VAL A 218 -22.66 6.92 11.92
N LEU A 219 -22.22 7.12 10.67
CA LEU A 219 -21.04 7.89 10.33
C LEU A 219 -21.34 9.39 10.32
N SER A 220 -20.47 10.18 10.92
CA SER A 220 -20.51 11.65 10.92
C SER A 220 -19.11 12.25 10.75
N GLY A 221 -19.03 13.43 10.14
CA GLY A 221 -17.77 14.06 9.75
C GLY A 221 -17.65 14.20 8.21
N PRO A 222 -16.46 14.54 7.71
CA PRO A 222 -15.23 14.77 8.47
C PRO A 222 -15.30 16.02 9.35
N PHE A 223 -14.69 15.95 10.54
CA PHE A 223 -14.50 17.07 11.45
C PHE A 223 -13.08 17.65 11.31
N GLY A 224 -12.98 18.98 11.31
CA GLY A 224 -11.69 19.68 11.25
C GLY A 224 -11.07 19.77 9.85
N SER A 225 -11.87 19.66 8.79
CA SER A 225 -11.36 19.64 7.41
C SER A 225 -10.54 20.88 7.04
N SER A 226 -10.83 22.06 7.59
CA SER A 226 -9.97 23.24 7.38
C SER A 226 -8.55 23.10 7.94
N GLN A 227 -8.34 22.21 8.92
CA GLN A 227 -7.04 21.95 9.54
C GLN A 227 -6.37 20.68 8.98
N PHE A 228 -7.15 19.78 8.38
CA PHE A 228 -6.71 18.41 8.09
C PHE A 228 -7.01 17.91 6.68
N VAL A 229 -7.59 18.74 5.81
CA VAL A 229 -7.72 18.42 4.39
C VAL A 229 -6.34 18.06 3.83
N HIS A 230 -6.28 16.94 3.09
CA HIS A 230 -5.06 16.42 2.50
C HIS A 230 -3.96 16.02 3.52
N ARG A 231 -4.36 15.65 4.75
CA ARG A 231 -3.46 15.13 5.78
C ARG A 231 -3.88 13.74 6.22
N SER A 232 -2.91 12.98 6.69
CA SER A 232 -3.17 11.76 7.46
C SER A 232 -3.28 12.08 8.94
N ILE A 233 -4.09 11.33 9.66
CA ILE A 233 -4.24 11.44 11.12
C ILE A 233 -3.83 10.11 11.77
N PRO A 234 -2.51 9.82 11.88
CA PRO A 234 -2.01 8.61 12.54
C PRO A 234 -1.95 8.71 14.07
N GLY A 235 -2.05 9.92 14.64
CA GLY A 235 -2.14 10.13 16.08
C GLY A 235 -3.56 10.56 16.47
N LEU A 236 -4.24 9.76 17.29
CA LEU A 236 -5.57 10.07 17.78
C LEU A 236 -5.71 9.48 19.18
N ALA A 237 -6.12 10.30 20.15
CA ALA A 237 -6.33 9.83 21.52
C ALA A 237 -7.44 10.64 22.20
N ILE A 238 -8.36 9.94 22.85
CA ILE A 238 -9.47 10.52 23.61
C ILE A 238 -9.09 10.50 25.09
N ASP A 239 -9.31 11.61 25.80
CA ASP A 239 -9.08 11.67 27.25
C ASP A 239 -9.96 10.64 27.97
N PRO A 240 -9.36 9.74 28.79
CA PRO A 240 -10.07 8.64 29.45
C PRO A 240 -11.15 9.07 30.43
N ASN A 241 -11.18 10.35 30.84
CA ASN A 241 -12.22 10.87 31.74
C ASN A 241 -13.04 12.03 31.13
N ASN A 242 -12.81 12.41 29.88
CA ASN A 242 -13.56 13.49 29.22
C ASN A 242 -13.49 13.40 27.69
N HIS A 243 -14.50 12.80 27.06
CA HIS A 243 -14.50 12.62 25.60
C HIS A 243 -14.42 13.90 24.76
N ASN A 244 -14.75 15.07 25.33
CA ASN A 244 -14.63 16.32 24.58
C ASN A 244 -13.18 16.74 24.39
N ASN A 245 -12.27 16.22 25.23
CA ASN A 245 -10.85 16.45 25.18
C ASN A 245 -10.18 15.39 24.29
N VAL A 246 -9.88 15.76 23.04
CA VAL A 246 -9.30 14.86 22.03
C VAL A 246 -8.00 15.47 21.53
N TYR A 247 -6.94 14.66 21.52
CA TYR A 247 -5.64 15.00 20.93
C TYR A 247 -5.49 14.34 19.56
N LEU A 248 -4.96 15.10 18.61
CA LEU A 248 -4.80 14.68 17.23
C LEU A 248 -3.40 15.02 16.73
N GLY A 249 -2.79 14.08 16.03
CA GLY A 249 -1.51 14.22 15.37
C GLY A 249 -1.70 14.09 13.88
N SER A 250 -1.35 15.13 13.13
CA SER A 250 -1.41 15.10 11.67
C SER A 250 -0.05 14.76 11.07
N ALA A 251 -0.04 14.07 9.94
CA ALA A 251 1.13 13.75 9.15
C ALA A 251 0.87 13.90 7.64
N THR A 252 1.84 13.49 6.82
CA THR A 252 1.75 13.58 5.35
C THR A 252 0.78 12.54 4.80
N GLY A 253 -0.02 12.92 3.81
CA GLY A 253 -0.74 11.99 2.94
C GLY A 253 -0.37 12.27 1.48
N GLN A 254 -0.57 11.28 0.62
CA GLN A 254 -0.35 11.33 -0.84
C GLN A 254 -1.69 11.28 -1.58
N GLN A 255 -1.64 11.39 -2.90
CA GLN A 255 -2.80 11.19 -3.79
C GLN A 255 -2.35 10.70 -5.17
N GLY A 256 -3.27 10.10 -5.91
CA GLY A 256 -3.04 9.51 -7.23
C GLY A 256 -2.20 8.22 -7.22
N ILE A 257 -2.14 7.54 -8.37
CA ILE A 257 -1.35 6.30 -8.60
C ILE A 257 0.18 6.51 -8.54
N GLY A 258 0.62 7.76 -8.61
CA GLY A 258 2.02 8.15 -8.52
C GLY A 258 2.15 9.17 -7.39
N PRO A 259 3.20 9.07 -6.54
CA PRO A 259 3.29 9.83 -5.30
C PRO A 259 3.26 11.33 -5.58
N GLN A 260 2.24 12.01 -5.08
CA GLN A 260 2.09 13.46 -5.14
C GLN A 260 1.59 13.99 -3.80
N PRO A 261 2.38 14.81 -3.09
CA PRO A 261 1.86 15.59 -1.98
C PRO A 261 0.74 16.51 -2.49
N PRO A 262 -0.44 16.52 -1.86
CA PRO A 262 -1.50 17.42 -2.28
C PRO A 262 -1.11 18.87 -2.02
N THR A 263 -1.38 19.75 -2.99
CA THR A 263 -1.10 21.18 -2.86
C THR A 263 -2.11 21.85 -1.92
N GLY A 264 -1.66 22.88 -1.20
CA GLY A 264 -2.53 23.68 -0.31
C GLY A 264 -2.92 22.99 1.00
N ALA A 265 -2.24 21.91 1.38
CA ALA A 265 -2.54 21.18 2.60
C ALA A 265 -2.10 21.98 3.87
N PRO A 266 -2.91 22.08 4.94
CA PRO A 266 -2.57 22.88 6.12
C PRO A 266 -1.32 22.38 6.87
N PRO A 267 -0.59 23.21 7.63
CA PRO A 267 0.61 22.79 8.35
C PRO A 267 0.35 21.68 9.40
N ARG A 268 1.19 20.64 9.42
CA ARG A 268 1.07 19.50 10.33
C ARG A 268 1.50 19.84 11.75
N GLY A 269 1.00 19.11 12.74
CA GLY A 269 1.49 19.14 14.12
C GLY A 269 0.59 18.39 15.09
N LEU A 270 0.71 18.76 16.37
CA LEU A 270 -0.17 18.31 17.44
C LEU A 270 -1.33 19.30 17.60
N PHE A 271 -2.56 18.79 17.62
CA PHE A 271 -3.78 19.55 17.80
C PHE A 271 -4.59 19.01 18.98
N ARG A 272 -5.44 19.87 19.53
CA ARG A 272 -6.38 19.50 20.60
C ARG A 272 -7.75 20.10 20.33
N SER A 273 -8.78 19.29 20.52
CA SER A 273 -10.15 19.77 20.70
C SER A 273 -10.54 19.62 22.17
N THR A 274 -11.23 20.60 22.72
CA THR A 274 -11.83 20.54 24.07
C THR A 274 -13.36 20.49 24.02
N ASN A 275 -13.92 20.41 22.82
CA ASN A 275 -15.35 20.38 22.55
C ASN A 275 -15.70 19.38 21.43
N PHE A 276 -14.95 18.27 21.32
CA PHE A 276 -15.05 17.38 20.16
C PHE A 276 -16.49 16.89 19.89
N PHE A 277 -17.23 16.56 20.94
CA PHE A 277 -18.58 16.00 20.84
C PHE A 277 -19.70 17.05 20.79
N SER A 278 -19.36 18.34 20.71
CA SER A 278 -20.34 19.43 20.64
C SER A 278 -21.15 19.52 19.33
N GLY A 279 -20.76 18.76 18.30
CA GLY A 279 -21.33 18.84 16.94
C GLY A 279 -20.65 19.88 16.04
N SER A 280 -19.88 20.80 16.61
CA SER A 280 -19.04 21.76 15.87
C SER A 280 -17.67 21.88 16.56
N PRO A 281 -16.85 20.82 16.49
CA PRO A 281 -15.58 20.77 17.19
C PRO A 281 -14.61 21.81 16.65
N THR A 282 -13.82 22.38 17.55
CA THR A 282 -12.71 23.28 17.22
C THR A 282 -11.39 22.61 17.53
N PHE A 283 -10.35 22.95 16.77
CA PHE A 283 -9.03 22.36 16.89
C PHE A 283 -7.97 23.44 17.04
N THR A 284 -7.21 23.37 18.12
CA THR A 284 -6.11 24.28 18.42
C THR A 284 -4.79 23.55 18.24
N LYS A 285 -3.92 24.08 17.37
CA LYS A 285 -2.55 23.57 17.22
C LYS A 285 -1.71 23.95 18.44
N LEU A 286 -0.96 23.01 18.99
CA LEU A 286 -0.21 23.16 20.23
C LEU A 286 1.30 23.29 19.98
N ALA A 287 1.95 24.04 20.87
CA ALA A 287 3.40 24.08 20.95
C ALA A 287 3.93 22.91 21.82
N LEU A 288 5.14 22.48 21.53
CA LEU A 288 5.89 21.47 22.28
C LEU A 288 7.22 22.08 22.77
N ALA A 289 7.97 21.37 23.61
CA ALA A 289 9.28 21.84 24.07
C ALA A 289 10.19 22.19 22.89
N ASN A 290 10.58 23.48 22.79
CA ASN A 290 11.39 24.04 21.72
C ASN A 290 10.77 23.94 20.31
N LEU A 291 9.45 23.78 20.25
CA LEU A 291 8.67 23.57 19.03
C LEU A 291 7.46 24.51 19.05
N PRO A 292 7.51 25.67 18.39
CA PRO A 292 6.38 26.59 18.38
C PRO A 292 5.20 25.99 17.62
N ALA A 293 3.97 26.39 17.95
CA ALA A 293 2.77 25.94 17.25
C ALA A 293 2.75 26.29 15.75
N THR A 294 3.59 27.24 15.31
CA THR A 294 3.78 27.60 13.90
C THR A 294 4.65 26.61 13.13
N ALA A 295 5.38 25.72 13.81
CA ALA A 295 6.22 24.73 13.16
C ALA A 295 5.38 23.67 12.45
N ASP A 296 5.88 23.17 11.31
CA ASP A 296 5.29 22.06 10.57
C ASP A 296 6.06 20.77 10.90
N PHE A 297 5.38 19.81 11.53
CA PHE A 297 5.98 18.56 11.97
C PHE A 297 4.95 17.42 12.03
N ARG A 298 5.42 16.18 11.83
CA ARG A 298 4.64 14.95 11.75
C ARG A 298 4.54 14.30 13.12
N VAL A 299 3.30 14.13 13.59
CA VAL A 299 2.98 13.36 14.80
C VAL A 299 2.45 12.00 14.37
N THR A 300 3.03 10.91 14.86
CA THR A 300 2.78 9.53 14.37
C THR A 300 2.03 8.62 15.32
N SER A 301 1.97 9.00 16.60
CA SER A 301 1.22 8.30 17.64
C SER A 301 1.02 9.21 18.86
N ILE A 302 -0.11 9.02 19.54
CA ILE A 302 -0.47 9.69 20.78
C ILE A 302 -1.12 8.65 21.68
N VAL A 303 -0.73 8.57 22.95
CA VAL A 303 -1.39 7.70 23.93
C VAL A 303 -1.58 8.40 25.26
N TYR A 304 -2.75 8.22 25.87
CA TYR A 304 -3.01 8.59 27.25
C TYR A 304 -2.50 7.49 28.20
N GLU A 305 -2.04 7.91 29.38
CA GLU A 305 -1.95 6.95 30.49
C GLU A 305 -3.36 6.51 30.91
N PRO A 306 -3.62 5.19 31.03
CA PRO A 306 -4.92 4.70 31.48
C PRO A 306 -5.41 5.35 32.79
N GLY A 307 -6.61 5.94 32.71
CA GLY A 307 -7.29 6.61 33.82
C GLY A 307 -6.79 8.02 34.15
N SER A 308 -5.85 8.59 33.38
CA SER A 308 -5.32 9.94 33.61
C SER A 308 -5.77 10.91 32.53
N SER A 309 -6.33 12.05 32.89
CA SER A 309 -6.62 13.14 31.94
C SER A 309 -5.40 14.02 31.64
N ASP A 310 -4.30 13.83 32.36
CA ASP A 310 -3.18 14.77 32.36
C ASP A 310 -1.89 14.20 31.80
N ARG A 311 -1.80 12.88 31.62
CA ARG A 311 -0.57 12.19 31.24
C ARG A 311 -0.69 11.64 29.82
N VAL A 312 0.02 12.28 28.90
CA VAL A 312 -0.02 11.98 27.45
C VAL A 312 1.40 11.88 26.91
N PHE A 313 1.64 10.85 26.11
CA PHE A 313 2.84 10.69 25.28
C PHE A 313 2.53 11.04 23.82
N VAL A 314 3.47 11.70 23.15
CA VAL A 314 3.38 12.13 21.75
C VAL A 314 4.66 11.74 21.02
N GLY A 315 4.51 11.06 19.89
CA GLY A 315 5.62 10.58 19.05
C GLY A 315 5.79 11.47 17.82
N ILE A 316 6.98 12.05 17.64
CA ILE A 316 7.32 12.91 16.50
C ILE A 316 8.35 12.23 15.62
N ALA A 317 8.09 12.21 14.31
CA ALA A 317 8.93 11.50 13.36
C ALA A 317 10.10 12.32 12.79
N ASP A 318 10.02 13.66 12.79
CA ASP A 318 10.98 14.52 12.08
C ASP A 318 12.29 14.73 12.87
N ALA A 319 13.18 13.74 12.85
CA ALA A 319 14.50 13.83 13.48
C ALA A 319 15.43 14.87 12.82
N ASN A 320 15.05 15.39 11.64
CA ASN A 320 15.99 15.97 10.68
C ASN A 320 15.75 17.41 10.21
N VAL A 321 14.71 18.07 10.70
CA VAL A 321 14.52 19.52 10.48
C VAL A 321 15.58 20.30 11.27
N PRO A 322 15.90 21.58 10.94
CA PRO A 322 17.02 22.38 11.49
C PRO A 322 17.18 22.51 13.02
N ASN A 323 16.46 21.74 13.84
CA ASN A 323 16.47 21.75 15.30
C ASN A 323 16.25 20.36 15.95
N GLN A 324 16.29 19.25 15.20
CA GLN A 324 16.25 17.85 15.70
C GLN A 324 15.05 17.55 16.62
N PHE A 325 13.84 17.67 16.07
CA PHE A 325 12.59 17.60 16.84
C PHE A 325 12.06 16.19 17.09
N GLY A 326 12.47 15.20 16.29
CA GLY A 326 12.09 13.80 16.45
C GLY A 326 12.34 13.25 17.85
N GLY A 327 11.45 12.37 18.30
CA GLY A 327 11.48 11.83 19.65
C GLY A 327 10.12 11.67 20.30
N ILE A 328 10.17 11.38 21.60
CA ILE A 328 9.01 11.18 22.47
C ILE A 328 8.87 12.41 23.35
N TYR A 329 7.68 12.98 23.38
CA TYR A 329 7.30 14.09 24.25
C TYR A 329 6.26 13.61 25.26
N PHE A 330 6.30 14.17 26.46
CA PHE A 330 5.44 13.81 27.56
C PHE A 330 4.92 15.07 28.28
N THR A 331 3.68 15.03 28.73
CA THR A 331 3.05 16.06 29.56
C THR A 331 2.43 15.44 30.81
N THR A 332 2.34 16.23 31.87
CA THR A 332 1.64 15.90 33.13
C THR A 332 0.49 16.85 33.42
N ASN A 333 0.09 17.67 32.45
CA ASN A 333 -0.99 18.63 32.54
C ASN A 333 -1.80 18.73 31.24
N ALA A 334 -2.03 17.60 30.57
CA ALA A 334 -2.77 17.57 29.30
C ALA A 334 -4.18 18.17 29.39
N SER A 335 -4.86 18.09 30.55
CA SER A 335 -6.20 18.67 30.69
C SER A 335 -6.17 20.20 30.82
N ALA A 336 -5.05 20.80 31.23
CA ALA A 336 -4.91 22.24 31.46
C ALA A 336 -5.16 23.07 30.19
N PRO A 337 -5.65 24.32 30.28
CA PRO A 337 -5.91 25.15 29.09
C PRO A 337 -4.71 25.32 28.16
N THR A 338 -3.52 25.40 28.74
CA THR A 338 -2.24 25.48 28.01
C THR A 338 -1.33 24.35 28.50
N PRO A 339 -1.41 23.14 27.89
CA PRO A 339 -0.59 22.01 28.28
C PRO A 339 0.88 22.26 27.91
N THR A 340 1.79 21.73 28.72
CA THR A 340 3.23 21.85 28.51
C THR A 340 3.84 20.47 28.32
N PHE A 341 4.65 20.32 27.27
CA PHE A 341 5.30 19.07 26.92
C PHE A 341 6.80 19.17 27.09
N THR A 342 7.42 18.08 27.56
CA THR A 342 8.86 17.92 27.68
C THR A 342 9.32 16.76 26.80
N LYS A 343 10.44 16.90 26.09
CA LYS A 343 11.06 15.79 25.35
C LYS A 343 11.73 14.84 26.32
N VAL A 344 11.30 13.57 26.33
CA VAL A 344 11.80 12.51 27.24
C VAL A 344 12.66 11.47 26.54
N LEU A 345 12.57 11.38 25.21
CA LEU A 345 13.51 10.62 24.38
C LEU A 345 13.78 11.38 23.09
N LYS A 346 15.03 11.37 22.65
CA LYS A 346 15.47 11.90 21.35
C LYS A 346 15.77 10.72 20.43
N THR A 347 15.32 10.77 19.19
CA THR A 347 15.75 9.82 18.15
C THR A 347 17.15 10.19 17.61
N ASN A 348 17.99 9.19 17.43
CA ASN A 348 19.41 9.22 17.13
C ASN A 348 19.74 9.44 15.65
N LYS A 349 18.80 9.20 14.72
CA LYS A 349 19.13 9.26 13.29
C LYS A 349 18.89 10.63 12.65
N LYS A 350 19.76 10.95 11.69
CA LYS A 350 19.63 12.10 10.79
C LYS A 350 18.58 11.84 9.69
N ASP A 351 17.42 11.24 9.95
CA ASP A 351 16.31 11.12 8.98
C ASP A 351 15.00 10.72 9.69
N PHE A 352 13.88 10.81 8.97
CA PHE A 352 12.53 10.46 9.41
C PHE A 352 12.45 9.14 10.20
N ALA A 353 11.85 9.18 11.39
CA ALA A 353 11.79 8.06 12.35
C ALA A 353 10.42 8.02 13.07
N PRO A 354 9.38 7.39 12.48
CA PRO A 354 8.06 7.30 13.10
C PRO A 354 8.12 6.58 14.45
N VAL A 355 7.17 6.90 15.34
CA VAL A 355 7.09 6.34 16.70
C VAL A 355 5.70 5.75 16.93
N LYS A 356 5.62 4.52 17.42
CA LYS A 356 4.38 3.88 17.87
C LYS A 356 4.49 3.47 19.33
N PHE A 357 3.40 3.65 20.09
CA PHE A 357 3.36 3.35 21.51
C PHE A 357 2.44 2.17 21.85
N ALA A 358 2.78 1.50 22.94
CA ALA A 358 1.84 0.69 23.72
C ALA A 358 2.00 1.05 25.20
N ILE A 359 0.89 1.14 25.92
CA ILE A 359 0.90 1.56 27.33
C ILE A 359 -0.01 0.68 28.16
N ASN A 360 0.45 0.30 29.35
CA ASN A 360 -0.41 -0.31 30.36
C ASN A 360 -0.20 0.33 31.74
N ARG A 361 -1.17 0.09 32.62
CA ARG A 361 -1.11 0.50 34.02
C ARG A 361 -1.65 -0.62 34.91
N ILE A 362 -0.82 -1.13 35.82
CA ILE A 362 -1.18 -2.16 36.80
C ILE A 362 -0.97 -1.57 38.18
N GLY A 363 -2.08 -1.28 38.88
CA GLY A 363 -2.05 -0.47 40.10
C GLY A 363 -1.46 0.92 39.80
N ASN A 364 -0.39 1.28 40.50
CA ASN A 364 0.30 2.55 40.25
C ASN A 364 1.45 2.44 39.24
N THR A 365 1.87 1.24 38.86
CA THR A 365 2.97 1.06 37.92
C THR A 365 2.47 1.23 36.49
N VAL A 366 3.07 2.16 35.77
CA VAL A 366 2.85 2.40 34.35
C VAL A 366 4.03 1.86 33.57
N THR A 367 3.78 1.06 32.53
CA THR A 367 4.80 0.64 31.56
C THR A 367 4.44 1.17 30.20
N VAL A 368 5.40 1.84 29.55
CA VAL A 368 5.26 2.35 28.19
C VAL A 368 6.29 1.67 27.32
N ILE A 369 5.85 1.07 26.22
CA ILE A 369 6.68 0.57 25.13
C ILE A 369 6.61 1.58 24.00
N ALA A 370 7.75 1.92 23.43
CA ALA A 370 7.85 2.72 22.22
C ALA A 370 8.72 2.00 21.21
N VAL A 371 8.25 1.89 19.97
CA VAL A 371 9.05 1.39 18.85
C VAL A 371 9.24 2.53 17.85
N THR A 372 10.44 2.62 17.27
CA THR A 372 10.84 3.70 16.38
C THR A 372 11.44 3.17 15.08
N GLY A 373 11.23 3.90 13.99
CA GLY A 373 11.78 3.58 12.66
C GLY A 373 13.29 3.79 12.49
N GLU A 374 14.04 3.93 13.58
CA GLU A 374 15.46 4.27 13.54
C GLU A 374 16.29 3.08 13.08
N THR A 375 17.46 3.36 12.48
CA THR A 375 18.44 2.30 12.24
C THR A 375 19.07 1.90 13.56
N ALA A 376 18.83 0.65 13.93
CA ALA A 376 19.38 0.02 15.10
C ALA A 376 20.93 0.01 15.09
N PRO A 377 21.57 0.03 16.27
CA PRO A 377 23.01 -0.05 16.38
C PRO A 377 23.61 -1.31 15.73
N ASN A 378 24.91 -1.25 15.40
CA ASN A 378 25.69 -2.42 14.95
C ASN A 378 25.14 -3.11 13.68
N ASN A 379 24.57 -2.34 12.74
CA ASN A 379 24.02 -2.83 11.46
C ASN A 379 22.92 -3.90 11.65
N GLN A 380 22.12 -3.79 12.70
CA GLN A 380 20.99 -4.69 12.97
C GLN A 380 19.76 -4.40 12.08
N GLY A 381 19.83 -3.46 11.14
CA GLY A 381 18.69 -3.00 10.35
C GLY A 381 17.96 -1.82 11.02
N GLN A 382 16.72 -1.56 10.61
CA GLN A 382 15.81 -0.55 11.14
C GLN A 382 14.85 -1.16 12.17
N GLY A 383 14.32 -0.32 13.05
CA GLY A 383 13.46 -0.71 14.15
C GLY A 383 14.22 -0.74 15.47
N GLU A 384 14.02 0.28 16.31
CA GLU A 384 14.49 0.27 17.71
C GLU A 384 13.30 0.20 18.67
N ALA A 385 13.49 -0.48 19.80
CA ALA A 385 12.47 -0.61 20.82
C ALA A 385 12.95 -0.04 22.17
N TYR A 386 12.05 0.60 22.89
CA TYR A 386 12.31 1.26 24.15
C TYR A 386 11.20 0.95 25.17
N LYS A 387 11.57 1.01 26.45
CA LYS A 387 10.65 0.83 27.58
C LYS A 387 10.87 1.90 28.64
N ALA A 388 9.78 2.48 29.15
CA ALA A 388 9.78 3.31 30.35
C ALA A 388 8.87 2.68 31.41
N VAL A 389 9.29 2.72 32.67
CA VAL A 389 8.49 2.28 33.82
C VAL A 389 8.51 3.37 34.89
N TYR A 390 7.34 3.79 35.36
CA TYR A 390 7.23 4.76 36.45
C TYR A 390 6.04 4.49 37.36
N ASP A 391 6.04 5.14 38.51
CA ASP A 391 4.97 5.09 39.51
C ASP A 391 4.09 6.33 39.39
N SER A 392 2.84 6.12 38.97
CA SER A 392 1.82 7.17 38.77
C SER A 392 1.36 7.85 40.06
N GLY A 393 1.68 7.29 41.24
CA GLY A 393 1.37 7.89 42.54
C GLY A 393 2.39 8.94 43.01
N LYS A 394 3.48 9.16 42.27
CA LYS A 394 4.52 10.12 42.65
C LYS A 394 4.15 11.54 42.24
N ASN A 395 4.50 12.51 43.09
CA ASN A 395 4.30 13.94 42.84
C ASN A 395 5.09 14.47 41.63
N ILE A 396 6.25 13.88 41.34
CA ILE A 396 7.08 14.22 40.17
C ILE A 396 7.24 12.96 39.35
N ILE A 397 6.79 13.03 38.10
CA ILE A 397 6.86 11.95 37.13
C ILE A 397 7.76 12.42 35.98
N ASN A 398 8.89 11.73 35.81
CA ASN A 398 9.81 11.94 34.69
C ASN A 398 10.15 10.57 34.09
N PRO A 399 9.40 10.12 33.06
CA PRO A 399 9.61 8.82 32.46
C PRO A 399 10.98 8.77 31.76
N THR A 400 11.79 7.77 32.10
CA THR A 400 13.06 7.50 31.43
C THR A 400 12.92 6.26 30.56
N PHE A 401 13.19 6.40 29.26
CA PHE A 401 13.20 5.29 28.32
C PHE A 401 14.55 4.58 28.33
N THR A 402 14.52 3.25 28.42
CA THR A 402 15.66 2.35 28.28
C THR A 402 15.49 1.49 27.04
N ALA A 403 16.55 1.29 26.27
CA ALA A 403 16.52 0.45 25.07
C ALA A 403 16.20 -1.03 25.39
N LEU A 404 15.50 -1.68 24.46
CA LEU A 404 15.21 -3.11 24.44
C LEU A 404 15.99 -3.76 23.28
N PRO A 405 17.30 -3.98 23.42
CA PRO A 405 18.17 -4.39 22.32
C PRO A 405 17.81 -5.75 21.72
N ALA A 406 17.05 -6.58 22.44
CA ALA A 406 16.59 -7.89 21.95
C ALA A 406 15.49 -7.81 20.89
N ALA A 407 14.91 -6.63 20.64
CA ALA A 407 13.94 -6.38 19.56
C ALA A 407 14.50 -5.48 18.45
N ASN A 408 15.77 -5.09 18.52
CA ASN A 408 16.35 -4.21 17.52
C ASN A 408 16.47 -4.93 16.17
N GLY A 409 16.13 -4.21 15.09
CA GLY A 409 16.16 -4.76 13.73
C GLY A 409 14.84 -5.33 13.24
N PHE A 410 13.77 -5.26 14.05
CA PHE A 410 12.47 -5.86 13.74
C PHE A 410 11.79 -5.34 12.47
N ALA A 411 12.22 -4.18 11.97
CA ALA A 411 11.71 -3.59 10.74
C ALA A 411 12.71 -3.69 9.58
N ALA A 412 13.85 -4.38 9.74
CA ALA A 412 14.88 -4.63 8.71
C ALA A 412 15.36 -3.37 7.94
N GLY A 413 14.64 -2.90 6.91
CA GLY A 413 14.91 -1.68 6.15
C GLY A 413 13.69 -0.74 6.00
N GLN A 414 12.56 -1.11 6.59
CA GLN A 414 11.23 -0.54 6.36
C GLN A 414 10.63 0.11 7.62
N GLY A 415 11.45 0.47 8.62
CA GLY A 415 11.01 1.14 9.84
C GLY A 415 10.39 2.52 9.60
N PHE A 416 10.47 3.09 8.40
CA PHE A 416 9.68 4.27 8.02
C PHE A 416 8.21 3.95 7.69
N TYR A 417 7.90 2.69 7.38
CA TYR A 417 6.65 2.22 6.79
C TYR A 417 5.86 1.32 7.74
N ASN A 418 6.45 0.22 8.23
CA ASN A 418 5.74 -0.83 8.97
C ASN A 418 6.30 -1.04 10.39
N LEU A 419 5.55 -0.58 11.39
CA LEU A 419 5.83 -0.86 12.78
C LEU A 419 4.57 -0.75 13.64
N GLY A 420 4.52 -1.57 14.69
CA GLY A 420 3.49 -1.49 15.71
C GLY A 420 3.97 -2.10 17.03
N ALA A 421 3.33 -1.70 18.12
CA ALA A 421 3.56 -2.29 19.42
C ALA A 421 2.24 -2.49 20.16
N ALA A 422 2.17 -3.55 20.94
CA ALA A 422 1.11 -3.77 21.91
C ALA A 422 1.69 -4.33 23.22
N ILE A 423 0.95 -4.15 24.31
CA ILE A 423 1.30 -4.68 25.63
C ILE A 423 0.05 -5.29 26.26
N ASP A 424 0.21 -6.42 26.93
CA ASP A 424 -0.88 -7.05 27.67
C ASP A 424 -1.34 -6.10 28.81
N PRO A 425 -2.64 -5.73 28.85
CA PRO A 425 -3.14 -4.78 29.85
C PRO A 425 -3.10 -5.34 31.27
N THR A 426 -2.98 -6.66 31.43
CA THR A 426 -2.95 -7.36 32.72
C THR A 426 -1.56 -7.81 33.14
N ASN A 427 -0.58 -7.82 32.23
CA ASN A 427 0.78 -8.29 32.50
C ASN A 427 1.84 -7.54 31.68
N ALA A 428 2.54 -6.61 32.32
CA ALA A 428 3.60 -5.81 31.67
C ALA A 428 4.83 -6.61 31.17
N ASN A 429 4.91 -7.92 31.43
CA ASN A 429 5.95 -8.77 30.85
C ASN A 429 5.63 -9.25 29.43
N ASN A 430 4.36 -9.24 29.04
CA ASN A 430 3.90 -9.65 27.73
C ASN A 430 3.88 -8.43 26.80
N ILE A 431 4.88 -8.35 25.92
CA ILE A 431 5.05 -7.26 24.96
C ILE A 431 5.03 -7.85 23.56
N TYR A 432 4.42 -7.14 22.62
CA TYR A 432 4.30 -7.53 21.22
C TYR A 432 4.81 -6.40 20.34
N ILE A 433 5.64 -6.74 19.36
CA ILE A 433 6.20 -5.81 18.38
C ILE A 433 5.99 -6.42 17.00
N VAL A 434 5.59 -5.61 16.03
CA VAL A 434 5.39 -6.04 14.64
C VAL A 434 6.16 -5.12 13.71
N GLY A 435 6.63 -5.69 12.60
CA GLY A 435 7.40 -5.00 11.56
C GLY A 435 7.45 -5.86 10.30
N THR A 436 8.65 -6.18 9.81
CA THR A 436 8.81 -6.90 8.53
C THR A 436 9.87 -8.02 8.59
N LEU A 437 10.06 -8.70 7.45
CA LEU A 437 11.09 -9.67 7.08
C LEU A 437 11.84 -10.32 8.25
N GLY A 438 11.48 -11.56 8.58
CA GLY A 438 12.09 -12.34 9.66
C GLY A 438 11.51 -12.03 11.05
N GLU A 439 10.90 -10.86 11.24
CA GLU A 439 10.36 -10.37 12.52
C GLU A 439 8.96 -9.73 12.36
N THR A 440 8.14 -10.27 11.44
CA THR A 440 6.73 -9.86 11.22
C THR A 440 5.96 -9.71 12.53
N PHE A 441 6.13 -10.67 13.45
CA PHE A 441 5.59 -10.61 14.80
C PHE A 441 6.57 -11.16 15.82
N LEU A 442 6.91 -10.33 16.80
CA LEU A 442 7.74 -10.67 17.96
C LEU A 442 6.91 -10.59 19.23
N PHE A 443 7.13 -11.54 20.14
CA PHE A 443 6.60 -11.43 21.50
C PHE A 443 7.69 -11.60 22.55
N SER A 444 7.51 -10.91 23.68
CA SER A 444 8.26 -11.11 24.92
C SER A 444 7.35 -11.68 26.00
N ARG A 445 7.96 -12.41 26.94
CA ARG A 445 7.32 -12.93 28.18
C ARG A 445 8.04 -12.51 29.45
N ASN A 446 9.09 -11.69 29.32
CA ASN A 446 9.96 -11.28 30.42
C ASN A 446 10.22 -9.76 30.38
N GLY A 447 9.24 -9.00 29.88
CA GLY A 447 9.27 -7.55 29.93
C GLY A 447 10.31 -6.91 29.02
N GLY A 448 10.67 -7.60 27.93
CA GLY A 448 11.54 -7.12 26.86
C GLY A 448 12.99 -7.58 26.95
N MET A 449 13.34 -8.47 27.88
CA MET A 449 14.70 -9.02 27.96
C MET A 449 15.03 -9.94 26.78
N THR A 450 14.04 -10.70 26.30
CA THR A 450 14.13 -11.51 25.08
C THR A 450 12.85 -11.39 24.28
N PHE A 451 12.97 -11.50 22.95
CA PHE A 451 11.85 -11.61 22.03
C PHE A 451 11.92 -12.92 21.25
N THR A 452 10.77 -13.45 20.88
CA THR A 452 10.62 -14.68 20.11
C THR A 452 9.72 -14.41 18.90
N PRO A 453 10.16 -14.74 17.67
CA PRO A 453 9.33 -14.57 16.49
C PRO A 453 8.20 -15.60 16.43
N SER A 454 7.07 -15.20 15.84
CA SER A 454 5.89 -16.04 15.61
C SER A 454 5.23 -15.65 14.30
N ASN A 455 5.81 -16.13 13.19
CA ASN A 455 5.48 -15.65 11.84
C ASN A 455 4.75 -16.69 10.97
N ASP A 456 4.61 -17.94 11.44
CA ASP A 456 3.96 -19.00 10.67
C ASP A 456 2.51 -18.60 10.32
N ARG A 457 2.20 -18.66 9.03
CA ARG A 457 0.95 -18.26 8.35
C ARG A 457 0.66 -16.76 8.29
N LEU A 458 1.54 -15.90 8.78
CA LEU A 458 1.38 -14.46 8.62
C LEU A 458 1.89 -13.98 7.27
N HIS A 459 1.23 -12.99 6.70
CA HIS A 459 1.81 -12.17 5.65
C HIS A 459 2.84 -11.19 6.26
N VAL A 460 3.83 -10.78 5.46
CA VAL A 460 4.86 -9.80 5.84
C VAL A 460 4.30 -8.37 5.93
N ASP A 461 5.13 -7.42 6.35
CA ASP A 461 4.82 -5.98 6.40
C ASP A 461 3.64 -5.64 7.34
N SER A 462 3.86 -5.82 8.63
CA SER A 462 2.85 -5.63 9.67
C SER A 462 2.84 -4.20 10.24
N HIS A 463 1.65 -3.60 10.26
CA HIS A 463 1.42 -2.21 10.67
C HIS A 463 0.67 -2.09 12.00
N ALA A 464 -0.13 -3.09 12.35
CA ALA A 464 -1.02 -3.03 13.50
C ALA A 464 -0.98 -4.30 14.34
N VAL A 465 -1.04 -4.13 15.66
CA VAL A 465 -1.23 -5.20 16.63
C VAL A 465 -2.07 -4.68 17.79
N ALA A 466 -3.05 -5.48 18.24
CA ALA A 466 -3.90 -5.16 19.37
C ALA A 466 -4.15 -6.40 20.23
N VAL A 467 -4.11 -6.22 21.56
CA VAL A 467 -4.41 -7.26 22.56
C VAL A 467 -5.80 -6.99 23.12
N ALA A 468 -6.67 -7.99 23.14
CA ALA A 468 -8.03 -7.81 23.64
C ALA A 468 -8.03 -7.54 25.16
N PRO A 469 -8.60 -6.42 25.64
CA PRO A 469 -8.54 -6.07 27.06
C PRO A 469 -9.23 -7.07 28.00
N SER A 470 -10.35 -7.65 27.55
CA SER A 470 -11.14 -8.63 28.30
C SER A 470 -10.51 -10.03 28.32
N ASN A 471 -9.64 -10.35 27.36
CA ASN A 471 -8.94 -11.63 27.28
C ASN A 471 -7.60 -11.48 26.54
N PRO A 472 -6.49 -11.24 27.25
CA PRO A 472 -5.17 -11.03 26.65
C PRO A 472 -4.58 -12.22 25.89
N SER A 473 -5.24 -13.39 25.92
CA SER A 473 -4.88 -14.50 25.02
C SER A 473 -5.32 -14.25 23.57
N ILE A 474 -6.26 -13.31 23.36
CA ILE A 474 -6.73 -12.92 22.02
C ILE A 474 -5.91 -11.72 21.54
N ILE A 475 -5.27 -11.89 20.37
CA ILE A 475 -4.49 -10.84 19.70
C ILE A 475 -4.92 -10.78 18.25
N TYR A 476 -5.10 -9.57 17.75
CA TYR A 476 -5.29 -9.29 16.33
C TYR A 476 -4.03 -8.61 15.80
N THR A 477 -3.61 -8.98 14.59
CA THR A 477 -2.54 -8.28 13.88
C THR A 477 -2.95 -8.04 12.43
N GLY A 478 -2.50 -6.92 11.89
CA GLY A 478 -2.81 -6.46 10.54
C GLY A 478 -1.54 -6.10 9.78
N ASN A 479 -1.52 -6.46 8.50
CA ASN A 479 -0.39 -6.33 7.60
C ASN A 479 -0.87 -6.13 6.15
N ASP A 480 0.04 -6.17 5.18
CA ASP A 480 -0.27 -5.95 3.75
C ASP A 480 -1.12 -7.06 3.11
N GLY A 481 -1.25 -8.21 3.77
CA GLY A 481 -2.13 -9.31 3.38
C GLY A 481 -3.46 -9.36 4.15
N GLY A 482 -3.78 -8.40 5.02
CA GLY A 482 -5.05 -8.36 5.75
C GLY A 482 -4.93 -8.63 7.25
N ILE A 483 -5.83 -9.48 7.80
CA ILE A 483 -6.05 -9.59 9.25
C ILE A 483 -5.86 -11.03 9.75
N TRP A 484 -5.15 -11.20 10.86
CA TRP A 484 -4.99 -12.48 11.56
C TRP A 484 -5.37 -12.37 13.03
N ARG A 485 -5.78 -13.51 13.59
CA ARG A 485 -6.13 -13.64 15.01
C ARG A 485 -5.42 -14.81 15.67
N SER A 486 -4.85 -14.53 16.83
CA SER A 486 -4.29 -15.54 17.74
C SER A 486 -5.21 -15.72 18.95
N THR A 487 -5.37 -16.96 19.42
CA THR A 487 -6.13 -17.32 20.63
C THR A 487 -5.25 -17.77 21.79
N ASN A 488 -3.92 -17.74 21.60
CA ASN A 488 -2.92 -18.21 22.55
C ASN A 488 -1.79 -17.18 22.72
N ALA A 489 -2.18 -15.90 22.79
CA ALA A 489 -1.30 -14.78 23.07
C ALA A 489 -0.19 -14.59 22.03
N GLY A 490 -0.45 -14.89 20.75
CA GLY A 490 0.52 -14.70 19.65
C GLY A 490 1.49 -15.87 19.46
N LEU A 491 1.26 -17.02 20.10
CA LEU A 491 2.10 -18.21 19.89
C LEU A 491 1.86 -18.87 18.53
N THR A 492 0.62 -18.80 18.00
CA THR A 492 0.26 -19.33 16.67
C THR A 492 -0.82 -18.48 16.00
N TRP A 493 -0.84 -18.50 14.66
CA TRP A 493 -1.78 -17.77 13.81
C TRP A 493 -2.60 -18.72 12.92
N VAL A 494 -3.47 -19.51 13.55
CA VAL A 494 -4.27 -20.53 12.83
C VAL A 494 -5.58 -19.99 12.26
N HIS A 495 -5.88 -18.70 12.47
CA HIS A 495 -7.09 -18.04 11.99
C HIS A 495 -6.70 -16.82 11.14
N ASP A 496 -6.68 -16.97 9.82
CA ASP A 496 -6.83 -15.85 8.90
C ASP A 496 -8.28 -15.33 9.01
N LEU A 497 -8.44 -14.02 9.13
CA LEU A 497 -9.76 -13.38 9.24
C LEU A 497 -10.18 -12.74 7.90
N ASN A 498 -9.50 -13.12 6.82
CA ASN A 498 -9.74 -12.63 5.47
C ASN A 498 -10.93 -13.41 4.87
N SER A 499 -12.15 -12.91 5.08
CA SER A 499 -13.38 -13.56 4.62
C SER A 499 -14.00 -12.86 3.41
N ALA A 500 -15.04 -13.46 2.81
CA ALA A 500 -15.71 -12.90 1.63
C ALA A 500 -16.45 -11.57 1.87
N THR A 501 -16.52 -11.14 3.13
CA THR A 501 -17.12 -9.86 3.53
C THR A 501 -16.09 -8.78 3.86
N PHE A 502 -14.80 -9.09 3.73
CA PHE A 502 -13.69 -8.17 3.91
C PHE A 502 -12.99 -7.94 2.56
N SER A 503 -12.94 -6.68 2.11
CA SER A 503 -12.28 -6.31 0.85
C SER A 503 -11.31 -5.16 1.10
N ALA A 504 -10.02 -5.46 1.04
CA ALA A 504 -8.95 -4.49 1.20
C ALA A 504 -7.93 -4.54 0.06
N THR A 505 -8.15 -5.40 -0.94
CA THR A 505 -7.18 -5.64 -2.03
C THR A 505 -6.95 -4.38 -2.85
N GLN A 506 -5.67 -4.08 -3.06
CA GLN A 506 -5.17 -2.90 -3.76
C GLN A 506 -4.67 -3.30 -5.15
N PHE A 507 -5.48 -3.05 -6.18
CA PHE A 507 -5.07 -3.29 -7.57
C PHE A 507 -4.36 -2.09 -8.18
N GLU A 508 -3.33 -2.40 -8.96
CA GLU A 508 -2.55 -1.43 -9.73
C GLU A 508 -3.00 -1.35 -11.19
N SER A 509 -3.56 -2.45 -11.71
CA SER A 509 -3.97 -2.54 -13.12
C SER A 509 -5.05 -3.58 -13.38
N VAL A 510 -5.70 -3.47 -14.55
CA VAL A 510 -6.60 -4.49 -15.08
C VAL A 510 -6.37 -4.71 -16.58
N ALA A 511 -6.30 -5.97 -16.98
CA ALA A 511 -6.34 -6.39 -18.37
C ALA A 511 -7.51 -7.33 -18.60
N VAL A 512 -8.16 -7.21 -19.77
CA VAL A 512 -9.35 -7.99 -20.14
C VAL A 512 -9.12 -8.77 -21.42
N HIS A 513 -9.67 -9.98 -21.48
CA HIS A 513 -9.63 -10.81 -22.68
C HIS A 513 -10.49 -10.19 -23.81
N PRO A 514 -10.05 -10.26 -25.08
CA PRO A 514 -10.76 -9.64 -26.19
C PRO A 514 -12.14 -10.26 -26.50
N THR A 515 -12.37 -11.52 -26.11
CA THR A 515 -13.61 -12.26 -26.42
C THR A 515 -14.32 -12.86 -25.23
N ASP A 516 -13.66 -13.07 -24.09
CA ASP A 516 -14.26 -13.71 -22.91
C ASP A 516 -14.46 -12.66 -21.81
N PRO A 517 -15.71 -12.34 -21.47
CA PRO A 517 -15.99 -11.27 -20.52
C PRO A 517 -15.73 -11.68 -19.08
N ASN A 518 -15.37 -12.91 -18.75
CA ASN A 518 -15.01 -13.34 -17.39
C ASN A 518 -13.50 -13.60 -17.24
N PHE A 519 -12.69 -13.29 -18.25
CA PHE A 519 -11.25 -13.49 -18.22
C PHE A 519 -10.54 -12.14 -18.01
N SER A 520 -9.98 -11.92 -16.82
CA SER A 520 -9.14 -10.73 -16.51
C SER A 520 -7.97 -11.05 -15.62
N ILE A 521 -6.86 -10.36 -15.80
CA ILE A 521 -5.77 -10.35 -14.82
C ILE A 521 -5.53 -8.95 -14.30
N GLY A 522 -5.03 -8.84 -13.08
CA GLY A 522 -4.63 -7.57 -12.48
C GLY A 522 -3.52 -7.78 -11.47
N GLY A 523 -2.55 -6.87 -11.47
CA GLY A 523 -1.51 -6.82 -10.45
C GLY A 523 -2.02 -6.15 -9.17
N THR A 524 -1.56 -6.62 -8.02
CA THR A 524 -1.89 -6.07 -6.70
C THR A 524 -0.64 -5.78 -5.87
N GLN A 525 -0.70 -4.72 -5.06
CA GLN A 525 0.33 -4.39 -4.07
C GLN A 525 0.51 -5.55 -3.09
N ASP A 526 1.75 -6.03 -2.93
CA ASP A 526 2.18 -7.10 -2.03
C ASP A 526 1.42 -8.44 -2.12
N ASN A 527 0.46 -8.59 -3.04
CA ASN A 527 -0.44 -9.75 -3.12
C ASN A 527 -0.43 -10.41 -4.52
N GLY A 528 0.58 -10.09 -5.33
CA GLY A 528 0.88 -10.76 -6.59
C GLY A 528 -0.03 -10.37 -7.74
N THR A 529 -0.04 -11.23 -8.75
CA THR A 529 -0.95 -11.09 -9.90
C THR A 529 -2.14 -12.01 -9.72
N ASN A 530 -3.34 -11.47 -9.84
CA ASN A 530 -4.60 -12.17 -9.62
C ASN A 530 -5.36 -12.36 -10.95
N PHE A 531 -5.98 -13.51 -11.11
CA PHE A 531 -6.70 -13.92 -12.32
C PHE A 531 -8.17 -14.21 -11.97
N PHE A 532 -9.06 -13.42 -12.57
CA PHE A 532 -10.49 -13.72 -12.68
C PHE A 532 -10.69 -14.62 -13.89
N LYS A 533 -11.08 -15.87 -13.64
CA LYS A 533 -11.16 -16.93 -14.64
C LYS A 533 -12.52 -16.96 -15.34
N PRO A 534 -12.62 -17.58 -16.53
CA PRO A 534 -13.89 -17.79 -17.23
C PRO A 534 -15.01 -18.41 -16.38
N ASP A 535 -14.66 -19.23 -15.39
CA ASP A 535 -15.60 -19.86 -14.44
C ASP A 535 -16.03 -18.95 -13.29
N ARG A 536 -15.62 -17.67 -13.31
CA ARG A 536 -15.87 -16.61 -12.32
C ARG A 536 -15.23 -16.85 -10.96
N THR A 537 -14.18 -17.66 -10.92
CA THR A 537 -13.34 -17.83 -9.73
C THR A 537 -12.09 -16.97 -9.80
N TRP A 538 -11.57 -16.63 -8.62
CA TRP A 538 -10.30 -15.94 -8.48
C TRP A 538 -9.18 -16.91 -8.11
N SER A 539 -8.00 -16.69 -8.68
CA SER A 539 -6.77 -17.27 -8.17
C SER A 539 -5.62 -16.29 -8.27
N ARG A 540 -4.73 -16.29 -7.28
CA ARG A 540 -3.40 -15.71 -7.46
C ARG A 540 -2.60 -16.62 -8.39
N VAL A 541 -2.05 -16.03 -9.45
CA VAL A 541 -1.34 -16.75 -10.51
C VAL A 541 0.15 -16.45 -10.53
N ASP A 542 0.59 -15.41 -9.84
CA ASP A 542 2.00 -15.19 -9.55
C ASP A 542 2.21 -14.45 -8.22
N PHE A 543 3.41 -14.54 -7.66
CA PHE A 543 3.80 -13.94 -6.37
C PHE A 543 4.47 -12.57 -6.55
N GLY A 544 4.90 -11.94 -5.45
CA GLY A 544 5.52 -10.62 -5.38
C GLY A 544 4.53 -9.47 -5.42
N ASP A 545 5.00 -8.28 -5.77
CA ASP A 545 4.16 -7.14 -6.12
C ASP A 545 3.74 -7.21 -7.58
N GLY A 546 2.43 -7.25 -7.85
CA GLY A 546 1.90 -7.22 -9.20
C GLY A 546 1.63 -5.78 -9.66
N GLY A 547 2.24 -5.36 -10.78
CA GLY A 547 2.01 -4.04 -11.37
C GLY A 547 1.07 -4.05 -12.58
N TYR A 548 1.51 -3.43 -13.68
CA TYR A 548 0.77 -3.37 -14.95
C TYR A 548 0.57 -4.76 -15.54
N ALA A 549 -0.65 -5.09 -15.94
CA ALA A 549 -1.02 -6.35 -16.57
C ALA A 549 -1.49 -6.15 -18.01
N LEU A 550 -1.25 -7.13 -18.88
CA LEU A 550 -1.68 -7.10 -20.28
C LEU A 550 -2.12 -8.49 -20.74
N ILE A 551 -3.16 -8.55 -21.57
CA ILE A 551 -3.63 -9.76 -22.26
C ILE A 551 -3.57 -9.50 -23.76
N ASP A 552 -2.97 -10.43 -24.51
CA ASP A 552 -2.90 -10.38 -25.97
C ASP A 552 -4.31 -10.22 -26.59
N GLN A 553 -4.52 -9.11 -27.29
CA GLN A 553 -5.82 -8.75 -27.85
C GLN A 553 -6.14 -9.51 -29.15
N THR A 554 -5.23 -10.39 -29.60
CA THR A 554 -5.45 -11.28 -30.74
C THR A 554 -5.95 -12.66 -30.34
N ALA A 555 -6.05 -12.95 -29.04
CA ALA A 555 -6.50 -14.23 -28.53
C ALA A 555 -7.92 -14.59 -29.00
N THR A 556 -8.10 -15.81 -29.49
CA THR A 556 -9.38 -16.32 -30.01
C THR A 556 -10.03 -17.38 -29.12
N ASP A 557 -9.30 -17.84 -28.11
CA ASP A 557 -9.73 -18.86 -27.14
C ASP A 557 -9.17 -18.50 -25.75
N THR A 558 -9.49 -19.30 -24.74
CA THR A 558 -9.11 -19.05 -23.34
C THR A 558 -7.93 -19.88 -22.86
N GLU A 559 -7.25 -20.66 -23.71
CA GLU A 559 -6.15 -21.54 -23.31
C GLU A 559 -4.81 -21.08 -23.88
N ASP A 560 -4.71 -20.82 -25.19
CA ASP A 560 -3.48 -20.34 -25.85
C ASP A 560 -3.41 -18.80 -25.77
N VAL A 561 -3.51 -18.27 -24.55
CA VAL A 561 -3.55 -16.84 -24.25
C VAL A 561 -2.18 -16.37 -23.75
N THR A 562 -1.60 -15.41 -24.46
CA THR A 562 -0.40 -14.73 -23.96
C THR A 562 -0.78 -13.63 -22.98
N MET A 563 -0.20 -13.70 -21.78
CA MET A 563 -0.43 -12.75 -20.69
C MET A 563 0.89 -12.21 -20.16
N TYR A 564 0.86 -10.97 -19.67
CA TYR A 564 2.01 -10.27 -19.12
C TYR A 564 1.63 -9.57 -17.82
N HIS A 565 2.60 -9.43 -16.92
CA HIS A 565 2.53 -8.43 -15.86
C HIS A 565 3.91 -7.92 -15.47
N THR A 566 4.01 -6.70 -14.96
CA THR A 566 5.23 -6.23 -14.30
C THR A 566 5.28 -6.70 -12.85
N TYR A 567 6.50 -6.78 -12.32
CA TYR A 567 6.75 -6.83 -10.88
C TYR A 567 7.07 -5.44 -10.34
N PHE A 568 7.46 -5.34 -9.07
CA PHE A 568 8.32 -4.24 -8.64
C PHE A 568 9.58 -4.18 -9.51
N ASN A 569 9.99 -2.99 -9.91
CA ASN A 569 11.17 -2.75 -10.73
C ASN A 569 12.09 -1.75 -10.01
N VAL A 570 13.35 -2.11 -9.83
CA VAL A 570 14.34 -1.30 -9.11
C VAL A 570 15.67 -1.31 -9.86
N PRO A 571 16.25 -0.13 -10.18
CA PRO A 571 17.56 -0.04 -10.84
C PRO A 571 18.64 -0.80 -10.08
N GLY A 572 19.43 -1.60 -10.79
CA GLY A 572 20.51 -2.42 -10.23
C GLY A 572 20.05 -3.73 -9.57
N VAL A 573 18.75 -3.90 -9.31
CA VAL A 573 18.20 -5.08 -8.60
C VAL A 573 17.42 -5.96 -9.56
N LEU A 574 16.35 -5.46 -10.16
CA LEU A 574 15.50 -6.22 -11.08
C LEU A 574 14.73 -5.25 -11.98
N ILE A 575 14.81 -5.44 -13.29
CA ILE A 575 13.98 -4.71 -14.26
C ILE A 575 13.45 -5.68 -15.31
N GLY A 576 12.12 -5.77 -15.47
CA GLY A 576 11.46 -6.62 -16.44
C GLY A 576 9.99 -6.90 -16.13
N PHE A 577 9.47 -7.95 -16.75
CA PHE A 577 8.09 -8.39 -16.62
C PHE A 577 7.97 -9.91 -16.73
N GLY A 578 6.92 -10.47 -16.12
CA GLY A 578 6.53 -11.87 -16.25
C GLY A 578 5.71 -12.10 -17.51
N ARG A 579 5.86 -13.29 -18.12
CA ARG A 579 5.06 -13.73 -19.26
C ARG A 579 4.72 -15.20 -19.20
N VAL A 580 3.48 -15.53 -19.55
CA VAL A 580 3.03 -16.87 -19.89
C VAL A 580 2.31 -16.88 -21.25
N LEU A 581 2.36 -18.01 -21.97
CA LEU A 581 1.71 -18.22 -23.27
C LEU A 581 0.43 -19.06 -23.19
N LYS A 582 0.19 -19.71 -22.04
CA LYS A 582 -0.95 -20.59 -21.82
C LYS A 582 -1.62 -20.35 -20.48
N THR A 583 -2.94 -20.35 -20.47
CA THR A 583 -3.76 -20.18 -19.27
C THR A 583 -3.55 -21.32 -18.28
N SER A 584 -3.42 -22.57 -18.74
CA SER A 584 -3.07 -23.71 -17.86
C SER A 584 -1.72 -23.59 -17.16
N CYS A 585 -0.85 -22.71 -17.67
CA CYS A 585 0.46 -22.38 -17.11
C CYS A 585 0.46 -21.09 -16.29
N ALA A 586 -0.66 -20.37 -16.19
CA ALA A 586 -0.77 -19.18 -15.35
C ALA A 586 -0.92 -19.59 -13.88
N THR A 587 0.17 -20.11 -13.31
CA THR A 587 0.29 -20.54 -11.92
C THR A 587 1.63 -20.09 -11.36
N GLU A 588 1.74 -20.03 -10.05
CA GLU A 588 2.99 -19.62 -9.38
C GLU A 588 4.22 -20.40 -9.91
N ASP A 589 5.35 -19.70 -10.08
CA ASP A 589 6.62 -20.23 -10.62
C ASP A 589 6.60 -20.69 -12.09
N GLN A 590 5.46 -20.52 -12.80
CA GLN A 590 5.36 -20.87 -14.22
C GLN A 590 5.44 -19.67 -15.17
N TRP A 591 5.51 -18.44 -14.64
CA TRP A 591 5.74 -17.24 -15.42
C TRP A 591 7.22 -17.12 -15.77
N SER A 592 7.51 -16.91 -17.07
CA SER A 592 8.88 -16.64 -17.52
C SER A 592 9.24 -15.18 -17.31
N PHE A 593 10.36 -14.90 -16.65
CA PHE A 593 10.83 -13.53 -16.45
C PHE A 593 11.57 -13.00 -17.69
N LYS A 594 11.18 -11.83 -18.17
CA LYS A 594 11.76 -11.14 -19.34
C LYS A 594 12.36 -9.81 -18.92
N GLY A 595 13.69 -9.76 -18.77
CA GLY A 595 14.34 -8.57 -18.21
C GLY A 595 15.79 -8.78 -17.81
N ALA A 596 16.21 -8.21 -16.69
CA ALA A 596 17.52 -8.42 -16.10
C ALA A 596 17.46 -8.39 -14.56
N TYR A 597 18.32 -9.18 -13.91
CA TYR A 597 18.64 -9.14 -12.47
C TYR A 597 20.02 -9.77 -12.22
N PRO A 598 20.68 -9.53 -11.06
CA PRO A 598 21.93 -10.20 -10.66
C PRO A 598 21.67 -11.43 -9.76
N PRO A 599 22.39 -12.57 -9.92
CA PRO A 599 23.32 -12.89 -11.01
C PRO A 599 22.57 -13.01 -12.35
N PRO A 600 23.28 -12.97 -13.50
CA PRO A 600 22.66 -13.00 -14.82
C PRO A 600 21.61 -14.10 -14.96
N ILE A 601 20.52 -13.78 -15.66
CA ILE A 601 19.38 -14.69 -15.87
C ILE A 601 19.87 -16.03 -16.41
N ILE A 602 19.50 -17.10 -15.71
CA ILE A 602 19.75 -18.48 -16.12
C ILE A 602 18.45 -19.02 -16.71
N PRO A 603 18.44 -19.48 -17.97
CA PRO A 603 17.22 -19.97 -18.62
C PRO A 603 16.61 -21.15 -17.86
N THR A 604 15.42 -20.94 -17.28
CA THR A 604 14.59 -21.98 -16.67
C THR A 604 13.39 -22.22 -17.58
N VAL A 605 13.17 -23.45 -18.03
CA VAL A 605 12.05 -23.81 -18.90
C VAL A 605 10.76 -23.93 -18.07
N ARG A 606 9.71 -23.23 -18.49
CA ARG A 606 8.37 -23.24 -17.89
C ARG A 606 7.44 -24.21 -18.61
N CYS A 607 6.28 -24.50 -18.03
CA CYS A 607 5.35 -25.51 -18.57
C CYS A 607 4.82 -25.20 -19.97
N ASP A 608 4.82 -23.94 -20.40
CA ASP A 608 4.43 -23.50 -21.74
C ASP A 608 5.61 -23.51 -22.75
N GLY A 609 6.77 -24.02 -22.34
CA GLY A 609 8.00 -24.09 -23.12
C GLY A 609 8.80 -22.79 -23.17
N THR A 610 8.35 -21.74 -22.48
CA THR A 610 9.10 -20.47 -22.39
C THR A 610 10.26 -20.58 -21.41
N THR A 611 11.20 -19.63 -21.49
CA THR A 611 12.32 -19.52 -20.55
C THR A 611 12.47 -18.12 -20.01
N ASP A 612 12.99 -17.99 -18.79
CA ASP A 612 13.52 -16.71 -18.33
C ASP A 612 14.62 -16.25 -19.29
N THR A 613 14.63 -14.97 -19.65
CA THR A 613 15.52 -14.48 -20.72
C THR A 613 15.94 -13.04 -20.49
N PHE A 614 17.24 -12.80 -20.61
CA PHE A 614 17.72 -11.45 -20.84
C PHE A 614 17.23 -10.95 -22.18
N ASN A 615 16.31 -9.99 -22.16
CA ASN A 615 15.61 -9.54 -23.36
C ASN A 615 16.17 -8.23 -23.93
N GLY A 616 17.21 -7.64 -23.33
CA GLY A 616 17.80 -6.38 -23.79
C GLY A 616 17.42 -5.14 -22.97
N ILE A 617 16.52 -5.28 -21.99
CA ILE A 617 16.26 -4.21 -21.01
C ILE A 617 17.48 -4.05 -20.10
N SER A 618 17.96 -2.81 -19.97
CA SER A 618 19.12 -2.47 -19.16
C SER A 618 18.78 -2.42 -17.67
N LEU A 619 19.50 -3.20 -16.85
CA LEU A 619 19.33 -3.25 -15.39
C LEU A 619 19.67 -1.93 -14.69
N SER A 620 20.48 -1.06 -15.31
CA SER A 620 20.87 0.23 -14.72
C SER A 620 19.95 1.38 -15.10
N ASP A 621 18.89 1.13 -15.88
CA ASP A 621 17.99 2.21 -16.28
C ASP A 621 17.16 2.68 -15.07
N PRO A 622 17.02 4.00 -14.85
CA PRO A 622 15.96 4.53 -14.00
C PRO A 622 14.59 4.03 -14.45
N VAL A 623 13.77 3.56 -13.50
CA VAL A 623 12.48 2.92 -13.78
C VAL A 623 11.50 3.18 -12.63
N ASN A 624 10.20 3.16 -12.91
CA ASN A 624 9.16 3.20 -11.89
C ASN A 624 9.04 1.86 -11.20
N PHE A 625 8.62 1.87 -9.93
CA PHE A 625 8.35 0.65 -9.17
C PHE A 625 7.38 -0.27 -9.92
N TYR A 626 6.24 0.27 -10.36
CA TYR A 626 5.40 -0.33 -11.39
C TYR A 626 5.70 0.32 -12.74
N ALA A 627 6.54 -0.35 -13.54
CA ALA A 627 6.91 0.14 -14.86
C ALA A 627 5.72 0.05 -15.83
N PRO A 628 5.40 1.10 -16.60
CA PRO A 628 4.28 1.04 -17.54
C PRO A 628 4.59 0.08 -18.70
N MET A 629 3.57 -0.68 -19.08
CA MET A 629 3.56 -1.52 -20.28
C MET A 629 2.36 -1.18 -21.15
N ALA A 630 2.51 -1.40 -22.46
CA ALA A 630 1.41 -1.26 -23.40
C ALA A 630 1.51 -2.28 -24.53
N LEU A 631 0.35 -2.62 -25.11
CA LEU A 631 0.25 -3.37 -26.35
C LEU A 631 0.08 -2.39 -27.51
N GLY A 632 0.66 -2.74 -28.66
CA GLY A 632 0.41 -2.06 -29.93
C GLY A 632 -0.33 -2.97 -30.91
N PRO A 633 -0.30 -2.65 -32.22
CA PRO A 633 -0.92 -3.48 -33.24
C PRO A 633 -0.11 -4.76 -33.49
N VAL A 634 -0.69 -5.67 -34.28
CA VAL A 634 0.05 -6.82 -34.81
C VAL A 634 0.93 -6.35 -35.96
N VAL A 635 2.23 -6.65 -35.90
CA VAL A 635 3.16 -6.39 -37.00
C VAL A 635 3.67 -7.69 -37.61
N SER A 636 3.79 -7.71 -38.94
CA SER A 636 4.37 -8.85 -39.65
C SER A 636 5.89 -8.80 -39.53
N LEU A 637 6.51 -9.90 -39.07
CA LEU A 637 7.97 -10.01 -39.06
C LEU A 637 8.49 -10.35 -40.45
N THR A 638 9.56 -9.67 -40.89
CA THR A 638 10.47 -10.19 -41.92
C THR A 638 11.63 -10.96 -41.24
N ALA A 639 12.26 -11.89 -41.96
CA ALA A 639 13.31 -12.80 -41.48
C ALA A 639 14.39 -12.11 -40.60
N PRO A 640 14.98 -12.82 -39.60
CA PRO A 640 15.02 -14.27 -39.41
C PRO A 640 13.87 -14.88 -38.59
N PHE A 641 12.89 -14.08 -38.16
CA PHE A 641 11.79 -14.54 -37.31
C PHE A 641 10.50 -14.87 -38.08
N THR A 642 10.65 -15.44 -39.28
CA THR A 642 9.54 -15.98 -40.09
C THR A 642 8.68 -16.93 -39.25
N GLY A 643 7.40 -16.61 -39.06
CA GLY A 643 6.42 -17.42 -38.31
C GLY A 643 5.98 -16.87 -36.94
N LYS A 644 6.52 -15.72 -36.49
CA LYS A 644 6.11 -15.07 -35.22
C LYS A 644 5.46 -13.69 -35.47
N SER A 645 4.37 -13.58 -36.23
CA SER A 645 3.54 -12.36 -36.17
C SER A 645 2.95 -12.28 -34.77
N GLY A 646 3.27 -11.22 -34.02
CA GLY A 646 2.81 -11.05 -32.65
C GLY A 646 2.37 -9.61 -32.41
N GLN A 647 1.41 -9.45 -31.50
CA GLN A 647 1.09 -8.14 -30.97
C GLN A 647 2.35 -7.53 -30.36
N THR A 648 2.63 -6.27 -30.70
CA THR A 648 3.83 -5.60 -30.19
C THR A 648 3.66 -5.26 -28.72
N VAL A 649 4.73 -5.40 -27.95
CA VAL A 649 4.76 -5.11 -26.51
C VAL A 649 5.76 -3.99 -26.24
N TYR A 650 5.37 -3.04 -25.39
CA TYR A 650 6.19 -1.91 -24.99
C TYR A 650 6.44 -1.90 -23.48
N PHE A 651 7.59 -1.38 -23.08
CA PHE A 651 8.00 -1.26 -21.67
C PHE A 651 8.75 0.06 -21.45
N GLY A 652 8.44 0.77 -20.37
CA GLY A 652 9.01 2.08 -20.04
C GLY A 652 10.06 2.02 -18.92
N THR A 653 11.24 2.56 -19.19
CA THR A 653 12.24 2.95 -18.17
C THR A 653 12.42 4.47 -18.23
N ASN A 654 13.64 5.02 -18.26
CA ASN A 654 13.92 6.33 -18.86
C ASN A 654 14.06 6.25 -20.39
N LYS A 655 13.70 5.13 -21.00
CA LYS A 655 13.62 4.86 -22.44
C LYS A 655 12.33 4.11 -22.74
N LEU A 656 11.90 4.14 -24.00
CA LEU A 656 10.86 3.26 -24.50
C LEU A 656 11.49 2.05 -25.18
N TYR A 657 11.16 0.86 -24.67
CA TYR A 657 11.51 -0.41 -25.31
C TYR A 657 10.31 -0.97 -26.07
N ARG A 658 10.59 -1.71 -27.15
CA ARG A 658 9.59 -2.36 -27.99
C ARG A 658 10.01 -3.78 -28.35
N SER A 659 9.06 -4.70 -28.36
CA SER A 659 9.20 -6.05 -28.88
C SER A 659 8.14 -6.36 -29.91
N THR A 660 8.53 -7.12 -30.93
CA THR A 660 7.65 -7.73 -31.94
C THR A 660 7.52 -9.24 -31.79
N ASN A 661 8.19 -9.81 -30.79
CA ASN A 661 8.26 -11.26 -30.54
C ASN A 661 7.86 -11.57 -29.10
N LYS A 662 6.77 -10.95 -28.63
CA LYS A 662 6.14 -11.22 -27.33
C LYS A 662 7.09 -11.00 -26.14
N GLY A 663 8.06 -10.09 -26.25
CA GLY A 663 8.99 -9.74 -25.17
C GLY A 663 10.26 -10.59 -25.07
N ASP A 664 10.49 -11.55 -25.99
CA ASP A 664 11.74 -12.33 -26.03
C ASP A 664 12.96 -11.44 -26.31
N SER A 665 12.78 -10.41 -27.14
CA SER A 665 13.75 -9.33 -27.35
C SER A 665 13.08 -7.96 -27.35
N MET A 666 13.67 -7.03 -26.63
CA MET A 666 13.26 -5.65 -26.43
C MET A 666 14.32 -4.73 -27.03
N THR A 667 13.91 -3.89 -27.99
CA THR A 667 14.79 -2.89 -28.63
C THR A 667 14.39 -1.49 -28.19
N VAL A 668 15.37 -0.63 -27.92
CA VAL A 668 15.12 0.79 -27.62
C VAL A 668 14.60 1.50 -28.86
N VAL A 669 13.46 2.17 -28.74
CA VAL A 669 12.80 2.94 -29.82
C VAL A 669 12.61 4.42 -29.46
N SER A 670 13.36 4.91 -28.48
CA SER A 670 13.42 6.32 -28.11
C SER A 670 14.85 6.76 -27.78
N GLN A 671 15.04 8.06 -27.61
CA GLN A 671 16.17 8.62 -26.87
C GLN A 671 16.08 8.26 -25.39
N VAL A 672 17.14 8.56 -24.64
CA VAL A 672 17.04 8.68 -23.18
C VAL A 672 16.20 9.92 -22.88
N PHE A 673 15.09 9.71 -22.17
CA PHE A 673 14.20 10.78 -21.75
C PHE A 673 14.79 11.55 -20.56
N PRO A 674 14.38 12.82 -20.37
CA PRO A 674 14.83 13.65 -19.25
C PRO A 674 14.28 13.20 -17.88
N SER A 675 13.36 12.24 -17.85
CA SER A 675 12.78 11.64 -16.65
C SER A 675 12.30 10.21 -16.96
N ILE A 676 11.77 9.54 -15.96
CA ILE A 676 11.25 8.18 -16.06
C ILE A 676 9.91 8.20 -16.81
N VAL A 677 9.67 7.20 -17.64
CA VAL A 677 8.41 6.95 -18.35
C VAL A 677 7.37 6.44 -17.35
N SER A 678 6.22 7.11 -17.29
CA SER A 678 5.05 6.74 -16.47
C SER A 678 3.85 6.32 -17.28
N ALA A 679 3.76 6.71 -18.56
CA ALA A 679 2.67 6.27 -19.42
C ALA A 679 3.11 6.02 -20.85
N ILE A 680 2.45 5.05 -21.49
CA ILE A 680 2.70 4.64 -22.88
C ILE A 680 1.35 4.53 -23.59
N GLY A 681 1.17 5.29 -24.66
CA GLY A 681 0.02 5.17 -25.57
C GLY A 681 0.49 4.77 -26.96
N ILE A 682 -0.08 3.69 -27.51
CA ILE A 682 0.24 3.18 -28.84
C ILE A 682 -1.05 3.17 -29.67
N SER A 683 -0.97 3.59 -30.94
CA SER A 683 -2.13 3.51 -31.84
C SER A 683 -2.48 2.05 -32.16
N ASN A 684 -3.76 1.73 -32.12
CA ASN A 684 -4.27 0.39 -32.45
C ASN A 684 -4.13 0.02 -33.93
N SER A 685 -3.96 1.00 -34.81
CA SER A 685 -3.91 0.79 -36.27
C SER A 685 -2.54 1.02 -36.87
N ASP A 686 -1.64 1.76 -36.20
CA ASP A 686 -0.33 2.12 -36.73
C ASP A 686 0.75 2.12 -35.64
N ASP A 687 1.66 1.14 -35.72
CA ASP A 687 2.77 0.99 -34.78
C ASP A 687 3.72 2.20 -34.77
N ASN A 688 3.69 3.05 -35.80
CA ASN A 688 4.52 4.25 -35.90
C ASN A 688 3.99 5.42 -35.08
N VAL A 689 2.73 5.37 -34.64
CA VAL A 689 2.09 6.43 -33.86
C VAL A 689 2.11 6.08 -32.38
N ARG A 690 2.89 6.83 -31.61
CA ARG A 690 3.17 6.55 -30.19
C ARG A 690 3.22 7.84 -29.39
N ILE A 691 2.75 7.79 -28.15
CA ILE A 691 2.87 8.84 -27.14
C ILE A 691 3.51 8.24 -25.88
N VAL A 692 4.41 9.00 -25.28
CA VAL A 692 5.11 8.63 -24.05
C VAL A 692 4.99 9.78 -23.06
N GLY A 693 4.45 9.49 -21.87
CA GLY A 693 4.37 10.42 -20.75
C GLY A 693 5.45 10.14 -19.71
N LEU A 694 5.98 11.19 -19.11
CA LEU A 694 7.01 11.11 -18.06
C LEU A 694 6.50 11.57 -16.70
N ASN A 695 7.16 11.12 -15.64
CA ASN A 695 6.76 11.39 -14.25
C ASN A 695 6.80 12.88 -13.85
N ASN A 696 7.47 13.70 -14.66
CA ASN A 696 7.55 15.15 -14.48
C ASN A 696 6.60 15.94 -15.38
N GLY A 697 5.67 15.25 -16.05
CA GLY A 697 4.59 15.84 -16.84
C GLY A 697 4.93 16.15 -18.29
N LYS A 698 6.13 15.77 -18.75
CA LYS A 698 6.50 15.89 -20.16
C LYS A 698 5.84 14.83 -21.01
N VAL A 699 5.47 15.21 -22.23
CA VAL A 699 4.84 14.35 -23.24
C VAL A 699 5.70 14.33 -24.49
N PHE A 700 6.03 13.14 -24.96
CA PHE A 700 6.77 12.90 -26.19
C PHE A 700 5.93 12.10 -27.18
N ALA A 701 6.10 12.32 -28.48
CA ALA A 701 5.39 11.56 -29.50
C ALA A 701 6.22 11.27 -30.75
N THR A 702 5.76 10.30 -31.53
CA THR A 702 6.17 10.05 -32.91
C THR A 702 4.99 9.61 -33.73
N VAL A 703 5.00 9.95 -35.03
CA VAL A 703 4.02 9.52 -36.04
C VAL A 703 4.68 8.82 -37.23
N THR A 704 5.98 8.58 -37.13
CA THR A 704 6.82 7.97 -38.17
C THR A 704 7.58 6.74 -37.66
N GLY A 705 7.37 6.38 -36.39
CA GLY A 705 8.17 5.37 -35.70
C GLY A 705 9.62 5.82 -35.41
N GLY A 706 9.94 7.08 -35.69
CA GLY A 706 11.29 7.65 -35.56
C GLY A 706 11.79 7.75 -34.11
N ASN A 707 13.11 7.67 -33.97
CA ASN A 707 13.88 7.90 -32.75
C ASN A 707 14.95 8.96 -33.08
N PRO A 708 14.96 10.16 -32.45
CA PRO A 708 14.22 10.53 -31.25
C PRO A 708 12.72 10.81 -31.45
N LEU A 709 11.94 10.64 -30.38
CA LEU A 709 10.58 11.17 -30.24
C LEU A 709 10.62 12.67 -29.96
N ILE A 710 9.61 13.40 -30.40
CA ILE A 710 9.48 14.86 -30.30
C ILE A 710 8.78 15.24 -28.99
N ASP A 711 9.33 16.20 -28.24
CA ASP A 711 8.66 16.81 -27.08
C ASP A 711 7.47 17.65 -27.57
N ILE A 712 6.26 17.22 -27.22
CA ILE A 712 4.98 17.86 -27.60
C ILE A 712 4.25 18.44 -26.39
N THR A 713 4.98 18.70 -25.29
CA THR A 713 4.42 19.25 -24.06
C THR A 713 3.87 20.67 -24.27
N ALA A 714 2.61 20.91 -23.91
CA ALA A 714 2.03 22.25 -23.89
C ALA A 714 2.46 23.03 -22.64
N SER A 715 3.64 23.67 -22.66
CA SER A 715 4.15 24.47 -21.53
C SER A 715 3.65 25.93 -21.57
N ALA A 716 3.73 26.65 -20.45
CA ALA A 716 3.31 28.06 -20.37
C ALA A 716 4.06 28.99 -21.36
N SER A 717 5.29 28.63 -21.76
CA SER A 717 6.07 29.36 -22.77
C SER A 717 5.55 29.20 -24.20
N THR A 718 4.58 28.31 -24.43
CA THR A 718 3.95 28.11 -25.75
C THR A 718 2.75 29.03 -26.00
N GLY A 719 2.41 29.90 -25.04
CA GLY A 719 1.31 30.87 -25.17
C GLY A 719 -0.09 30.26 -25.07
N ILE A 720 -0.21 28.98 -24.67
CA ILE A 720 -1.47 28.29 -24.46
C ILE A 720 -2.01 28.65 -23.05
N PRO A 721 -3.23 29.22 -22.93
CA PRO A 721 -3.90 29.36 -21.64
C PRO A 721 -4.17 27.97 -21.04
N GLY A 722 -3.69 27.69 -19.82
CA GLY A 722 -3.87 26.38 -19.17
C GLY A 722 -2.84 25.32 -19.60
N ALA A 723 -1.55 25.66 -19.44
CA ALA A 723 -0.44 24.74 -19.67
C ALA A 723 -0.58 23.41 -18.91
N MET A 724 -0.03 22.34 -19.48
CA MET A 724 0.05 21.05 -18.81
C MET A 724 0.84 21.16 -17.50
N PRO A 725 0.42 20.49 -16.42
CA PRO A 725 1.08 20.51 -15.14
C PRO A 725 2.38 19.71 -15.22
N ALA A 726 3.41 20.21 -14.56
CA ALA A 726 4.67 19.48 -14.36
C ALA A 726 4.49 18.42 -13.25
N LYS A 727 3.59 17.45 -13.48
CA LYS A 727 3.10 16.46 -12.53
C LYS A 727 3.17 15.06 -13.11
N TYR A 728 3.00 14.05 -12.26
CA TYR A 728 2.99 12.66 -12.71
C TYR A 728 1.87 12.44 -13.73
N LEU A 729 2.24 11.94 -14.92
CA LEU A 729 1.31 11.66 -15.99
C LEU A 729 0.89 10.18 -15.90
N ALA A 730 -0.35 9.93 -15.52
CA ALA A 730 -0.83 8.59 -15.17
C ALA A 730 -1.20 7.74 -16.38
N ARG A 731 -1.82 8.32 -17.41
CA ARG A 731 -2.12 7.62 -18.68
C ARG A 731 -1.90 8.49 -19.90
N ALA A 732 -1.49 7.84 -20.98
CA ALA A 732 -1.45 8.38 -22.33
C ALA A 732 -2.23 7.42 -23.22
N VAL A 733 -3.25 7.91 -23.91
CA VAL A 733 -4.19 7.08 -24.69
C VAL A 733 -4.34 7.69 -26.07
N ILE A 734 -4.11 6.89 -27.11
CA ILE A 734 -4.47 7.26 -28.49
C ILE A 734 -5.87 6.71 -28.75
N ASP A 735 -6.72 7.51 -29.38
CA ASP A 735 -8.09 7.12 -29.70
C ASP A 735 -8.08 5.84 -30.56
N PRO A 736 -8.85 4.80 -30.20
CA PRO A 736 -8.86 3.54 -30.92
C PRO A 736 -9.35 3.65 -32.37
N ASN A 737 -10.09 4.72 -32.72
CA ASN A 737 -10.67 4.93 -34.04
C ASN A 737 -10.02 6.09 -34.83
N ASP A 738 -9.16 6.89 -34.20
CA ASP A 738 -8.47 8.01 -34.86
C ASP A 738 -7.05 8.22 -34.29
N ALA A 739 -6.04 7.83 -35.07
CA ALA A 739 -4.64 7.98 -34.68
C ALA A 739 -4.18 9.46 -34.53
N ASN A 740 -4.98 10.45 -34.94
CA ASN A 740 -4.68 11.86 -34.72
C ASN A 740 -5.19 12.40 -33.38
N THR A 741 -6.13 11.68 -32.76
CA THR A 741 -6.74 12.07 -31.50
C THR A 741 -6.07 11.31 -30.36
N ALA A 742 -5.66 12.05 -29.33
CA ALA A 742 -5.03 11.47 -28.16
C ALA A 742 -5.32 12.26 -26.89
N TYR A 743 -5.13 11.57 -25.76
CA TYR A 743 -5.43 12.04 -24.43
C TYR A 743 -4.25 11.78 -23.50
N VAL A 744 -3.99 12.71 -22.60
CA VAL A 744 -3.09 12.50 -21.46
C VAL A 744 -3.79 12.94 -20.17
N VAL A 745 -3.56 12.20 -19.10
CA VAL A 745 -4.16 12.47 -17.79
C VAL A 745 -3.10 12.52 -16.70
N PHE A 746 -3.33 13.35 -15.68
CA PHE A 746 -2.34 13.68 -14.66
C PHE A 746 -2.87 13.43 -13.25
N ASN A 747 -1.95 13.11 -12.34
CA ASN A 747 -2.21 12.99 -10.92
C ASN A 747 -2.04 14.32 -10.19
N GLY A 748 -2.75 14.40 -9.07
CA GLY A 748 -2.65 15.44 -8.07
C GLY A 748 -3.25 16.79 -8.48
N ASN A 749 -3.70 17.56 -7.50
CA ASN A 749 -4.34 18.87 -7.67
C ASN A 749 -3.54 19.74 -8.63
N ALA A 750 -4.18 20.12 -9.73
CA ALA A 750 -3.49 20.66 -10.88
C ALA A 750 -3.39 22.19 -10.86
N ILE A 751 -2.54 22.72 -11.75
CA ILE A 751 -2.55 24.15 -12.07
C ILE A 751 -3.92 24.49 -12.68
N LEU A 752 -4.70 25.34 -12.00
CA LEU A 752 -6.08 25.70 -12.38
C LEU A 752 -7.12 24.54 -12.35
N GLY A 753 -6.80 23.43 -11.66
CA GLY A 753 -7.72 22.29 -11.50
C GLY A 753 -8.08 21.59 -12.82
N LYS A 754 -7.09 21.39 -13.70
CA LYS A 754 -7.22 20.64 -14.95
C LYS A 754 -6.39 19.36 -14.94
N HIS A 755 -6.92 18.24 -15.42
CA HIS A 755 -6.31 16.92 -15.30
C HIS A 755 -6.34 16.11 -16.59
N ILE A 756 -7.18 16.48 -17.56
CA ILE A 756 -7.39 15.71 -18.79
C ILE A 756 -7.15 16.62 -19.99
N TRP A 757 -6.13 16.32 -20.80
CA TRP A 757 -5.82 17.07 -22.02
C TRP A 757 -6.04 16.21 -23.26
N LYS A 758 -6.64 16.82 -24.27
CA LYS A 758 -6.93 16.23 -25.58
C LYS A 758 -6.16 16.97 -26.68
N THR A 759 -5.65 16.21 -27.64
CA THR A 759 -5.21 16.71 -28.95
C THR A 759 -5.99 16.01 -30.05
N THR A 760 -6.16 16.68 -31.19
CA THR A 760 -6.79 16.13 -32.41
C THR A 760 -5.92 16.32 -33.65
N ASN A 761 -4.66 16.74 -33.45
CA ASN A 761 -3.70 17.00 -34.51
C ASN A 761 -2.33 16.37 -34.20
N LEU A 762 -2.34 15.15 -33.64
CA LEU A 762 -1.11 14.42 -33.32
C LEU A 762 -0.22 14.22 -34.55
N ASN A 763 -0.78 14.11 -35.76
CA ASN A 763 -0.05 14.07 -37.03
C ASN A 763 0.87 15.28 -37.28
N ASN A 764 0.67 16.40 -36.59
CA ASN A 764 1.58 17.53 -36.67
C ASN A 764 2.95 17.27 -36.01
N THR A 765 3.10 16.19 -35.23
CA THR A 765 4.35 15.83 -34.55
C THR A 765 5.55 15.86 -35.50
N GLY A 766 6.51 16.74 -35.22
CA GLY A 766 7.74 16.91 -36.01
C GLY A 766 7.61 17.75 -37.29
N ALA A 767 6.38 18.13 -37.68
CA ALA A 767 6.11 18.99 -38.83
C ALA A 767 5.66 20.40 -38.41
N SER A 768 4.82 20.50 -37.38
CA SER A 768 4.34 21.76 -36.80
C SER A 768 3.93 21.56 -35.34
N SER A 769 3.25 22.53 -34.72
CA SER A 769 2.84 22.43 -33.32
C SER A 769 1.65 21.49 -33.14
N VAL A 770 1.75 20.59 -32.16
CA VAL A 770 0.62 19.82 -31.62
C VAL A 770 -0.11 20.70 -30.61
N THR A 771 -1.43 20.81 -30.74
CA THR A 771 -2.26 21.64 -29.88
C THR A 771 -3.01 20.78 -28.87
N TRP A 772 -3.05 21.24 -27.62
CA TRP A 772 -3.71 20.57 -26.51
C TRP A 772 -4.80 21.44 -25.91
N THR A 773 -5.93 20.82 -25.56
CA THR A 773 -7.08 21.45 -24.89
C THR A 773 -7.41 20.66 -23.63
N ALA A 774 -7.55 21.35 -22.48
CA ALA A 774 -8.08 20.72 -21.28
C ALA A 774 -9.58 20.46 -21.44
N ILE A 775 -10.04 19.24 -21.16
CA ILE A 775 -11.42 18.79 -21.40
C ILE A 775 -12.15 18.39 -20.11
N ASP A 776 -11.52 18.48 -18.95
CA ASP A 776 -12.19 18.33 -17.67
C ASP A 776 -12.84 19.66 -17.25
N VAL A 777 -13.86 20.03 -18.01
CA VAL A 777 -14.65 21.26 -17.79
C VAL A 777 -15.65 21.06 -16.66
N SER A 778 -16.01 22.14 -15.96
CA SER A 778 -16.99 22.10 -14.86
C SER A 778 -18.33 21.54 -15.35
N PRO A 779 -18.96 20.59 -14.62
CA PRO A 779 -18.68 20.17 -13.24
C PRO A 779 -17.80 18.90 -13.12
N PHE A 780 -16.50 19.00 -13.42
CA PHE A 780 -15.48 18.03 -12.99
C PHE A 780 -14.78 18.54 -11.72
N ALA A 781 -14.63 17.69 -10.69
CA ALA A 781 -13.95 18.06 -9.45
C ALA A 781 -12.43 18.11 -9.64
N ASP A 782 -11.72 18.94 -8.86
CA ASP A 782 -10.26 18.92 -8.82
C ASP A 782 -9.79 17.66 -8.06
N VAL A 783 -9.55 16.57 -8.80
CA VAL A 783 -9.20 15.24 -8.29
C VAL A 783 -8.20 14.57 -9.23
N SER A 784 -7.26 13.80 -8.70
CA SER A 784 -6.29 13.04 -9.51
C SER A 784 -7.03 12.12 -10.48
N VAL A 785 -6.56 12.06 -11.73
CA VAL A 785 -7.05 11.12 -12.74
C VAL A 785 -5.98 10.07 -12.99
N ASN A 786 -6.25 8.85 -12.55
CA ASN A 786 -5.31 7.72 -12.56
C ASN A 786 -5.48 6.82 -13.78
N ALA A 787 -6.71 6.72 -14.30
CA ALA A 787 -7.07 5.84 -15.40
C ALA A 787 -7.89 6.59 -16.45
N PHE A 788 -7.76 6.18 -17.72
CA PHE A 788 -8.53 6.79 -18.81
C PHE A 788 -8.79 5.77 -19.92
N VAL A 789 -10.05 5.67 -20.36
CA VAL A 789 -10.46 4.78 -21.45
C VAL A 789 -11.34 5.55 -22.44
N VAL A 790 -11.01 5.41 -23.72
CA VAL A 790 -11.87 5.81 -24.83
C VAL A 790 -12.65 4.58 -25.29
N ASP A 791 -13.96 4.73 -25.42
CA ASP A 791 -14.79 3.64 -25.88
C ASP A 791 -14.53 3.35 -27.38
N ARG A 792 -14.07 2.13 -27.66
CA ARG A 792 -13.82 1.68 -29.04
C ARG A 792 -15.07 1.68 -29.94
N ALA A 793 -16.27 1.57 -29.36
CA ALA A 793 -17.52 1.62 -30.10
C ALA A 793 -17.97 3.05 -30.44
N ASN A 794 -17.55 4.03 -29.64
CA ASN A 794 -17.87 5.45 -29.84
C ASN A 794 -16.80 6.34 -29.19
N SER A 795 -15.95 6.98 -30.00
CA SER A 795 -14.86 7.85 -29.55
C SER A 795 -15.30 9.10 -28.77
N SER A 796 -16.61 9.41 -28.72
CA SER A 796 -17.14 10.48 -27.87
C SER A 796 -17.38 10.02 -26.43
N HIS A 797 -17.41 8.71 -26.17
CA HIS A 797 -17.64 8.16 -24.84
C HIS A 797 -16.29 7.94 -24.13
N LEU A 798 -16.07 8.69 -23.06
CA LEU A 798 -14.83 8.71 -22.31
C LEU A 798 -15.10 8.33 -20.85
N TYR A 799 -14.21 7.55 -20.26
CA TYR A 799 -14.25 7.17 -18.85
C TYR A 799 -12.93 7.54 -18.18
N ALA A 800 -13.01 8.22 -17.04
CA ALA A 800 -11.86 8.64 -16.24
C ALA A 800 -11.96 8.04 -14.83
N GLY A 801 -10.98 7.21 -14.46
CA GLY A 801 -10.84 6.68 -13.11
C GLY A 801 -10.05 7.67 -12.26
N THR A 802 -10.59 8.02 -11.10
CA THR A 802 -10.07 9.07 -10.22
C THR A 802 -9.84 8.54 -8.82
N ASP A 803 -9.31 9.39 -7.93
CA ASP A 803 -9.23 9.09 -6.50
C ASP A 803 -10.61 8.94 -5.82
N ARG A 804 -11.69 9.32 -6.53
CA ARG A 804 -13.07 9.38 -6.02
C ARG A 804 -14.08 8.64 -6.90
N GLY A 805 -13.67 7.52 -7.47
CA GLY A 805 -14.49 6.72 -8.39
C GLY A 805 -14.32 7.09 -9.87
N VAL A 806 -15.34 6.82 -10.68
CA VAL A 806 -15.28 6.93 -12.14
C VAL A 806 -16.16 8.06 -12.65
N TYR A 807 -15.60 8.92 -13.49
CA TYR A 807 -16.34 9.92 -14.26
C TYR A 807 -16.58 9.43 -15.70
N TYR A 808 -17.70 9.84 -16.28
CA TYR A 808 -18.09 9.55 -17.66
C TYR A 808 -18.40 10.84 -18.41
N SER A 809 -17.99 10.89 -19.68
CA SER A 809 -18.35 11.92 -20.65
C SER A 809 -19.00 11.28 -21.88
N PRO A 810 -20.22 11.69 -22.27
CA PRO A 810 -20.89 11.20 -23.48
C PRO A 810 -20.53 12.00 -24.75
N ASP A 811 -19.83 13.13 -24.62
CA ASP A 811 -19.71 14.17 -25.65
C ASP A 811 -18.25 14.55 -25.97
N GLY A 812 -17.33 13.61 -25.74
CA GLY A 812 -15.92 13.78 -26.07
C GLY A 812 -15.16 14.73 -25.14
N GLY A 813 -15.69 14.93 -23.92
CA GLY A 813 -15.11 15.76 -22.86
C GLY A 813 -15.72 17.15 -22.76
N ALA A 814 -16.90 17.40 -23.32
CA ALA A 814 -17.59 18.69 -23.15
C ALA A 814 -18.43 18.74 -21.85
N SER A 815 -18.82 17.59 -21.32
CA SER A 815 -19.45 17.45 -20.00
C SER A 815 -19.02 16.15 -19.32
N TRP A 816 -19.01 16.17 -17.98
CA TRP A 816 -18.64 15.03 -17.14
C TRP A 816 -19.59 14.87 -15.97
N SER A 817 -19.82 13.63 -15.55
CA SER A 817 -20.51 13.28 -14.32
C SER A 817 -19.92 12.01 -13.70
N LEU A 818 -20.08 11.82 -12.39
CA LEU A 818 -19.83 10.52 -11.76
C LEU A 818 -20.70 9.45 -12.44
N TYR A 819 -20.12 8.28 -12.68
CA TYR A 819 -20.74 7.21 -13.44
C TYR A 819 -21.26 6.09 -12.53
N GLY A 820 -22.58 5.92 -12.50
CA GLY A 820 -23.26 4.83 -11.79
C GLY A 820 -23.28 4.97 -10.27
N GLY A 821 -24.09 4.12 -9.62
CA GLY A 821 -24.15 3.98 -8.16
C GLY A 821 -23.46 2.71 -7.65
N GLY A 822 -23.25 2.58 -6.34
CA GLY A 822 -22.77 1.33 -5.71
C GLY A 822 -21.25 1.18 -5.58
N LEU A 823 -20.46 2.01 -6.27
CA LEU A 823 -19.02 2.14 -6.01
C LEU A 823 -18.81 3.14 -4.86
N PRO A 824 -18.11 2.79 -3.78
CA PRO A 824 -17.78 3.73 -2.71
C PRO A 824 -16.74 4.77 -3.21
N ASP A 825 -16.48 5.79 -2.39
CA ASP A 825 -15.48 6.84 -2.69
C ASP A 825 -14.04 6.30 -2.60
N VAL A 826 -13.65 5.50 -3.60
CA VAL A 826 -12.40 4.75 -3.68
C VAL A 826 -11.61 5.13 -4.93
N ALA A 827 -10.28 5.10 -4.81
CA ALA A 827 -9.41 5.36 -5.93
C ALA A 827 -9.47 4.23 -6.97
N VAL A 828 -9.55 4.61 -8.24
CA VAL A 828 -9.59 3.69 -9.39
C VAL A 828 -8.31 3.85 -10.20
N PHE A 829 -7.43 2.87 -10.12
CA PHE A 829 -6.08 2.95 -10.70
C PHE A 829 -6.03 2.51 -12.15
N ASP A 830 -6.99 1.70 -12.59
CA ASP A 830 -7.06 1.28 -13.98
C ASP A 830 -8.49 0.91 -14.41
N LEU A 831 -8.74 1.05 -15.72
CA LEU A 831 -10.04 0.83 -16.32
C LEU A 831 -9.88 0.03 -17.62
N ALA A 832 -10.81 -0.88 -17.88
CA ALA A 832 -10.87 -1.60 -19.15
C ALA A 832 -12.31 -1.97 -19.52
N ILE A 833 -12.64 -1.93 -20.83
CA ILE A 833 -13.95 -2.37 -21.33
C ILE A 833 -13.85 -3.81 -21.82
N SER A 834 -14.61 -4.71 -21.21
CA SER A 834 -14.71 -6.13 -21.57
C SER A 834 -15.43 -6.37 -22.91
N SER A 835 -15.33 -7.59 -23.43
CA SER A 835 -15.96 -8.00 -24.69
C SER A 835 -17.49 -7.90 -24.68
N ASP A 836 -18.12 -8.04 -23.52
CA ASP A 836 -19.57 -7.92 -23.32
C ASP A 836 -20.00 -6.52 -22.86
N ARG A 837 -19.13 -5.51 -23.01
CA ARG A 837 -19.43 -4.10 -22.78
C ARG A 837 -19.62 -3.73 -21.31
N HIS A 838 -18.99 -4.45 -20.38
CA HIS A 838 -18.79 -3.96 -19.02
C HIS A 838 -17.52 -3.14 -18.91
N LEU A 839 -17.60 -2.02 -18.20
CA LEU A 839 -16.43 -1.29 -17.72
C LEU A 839 -15.98 -1.93 -16.42
N ARG A 840 -14.72 -2.37 -16.37
CA ARG A 840 -14.06 -2.91 -15.19
C ARG A 840 -13.19 -1.86 -14.55
N ALA A 841 -13.26 -1.77 -13.23
CA ALA A 841 -12.44 -0.88 -12.42
C ALA A 841 -11.55 -1.67 -11.48
N ALA A 842 -10.24 -1.47 -11.61
CA ALA A 842 -9.25 -1.83 -10.62
C ALA A 842 -9.25 -0.76 -9.52
N THR A 843 -9.80 -1.09 -8.35
CA THR A 843 -9.78 -0.17 -7.21
C THR A 843 -8.57 -0.44 -6.32
N HIS A 844 -8.06 0.61 -5.71
CA HIS A 844 -7.00 0.51 -4.72
C HIS A 844 -7.64 0.44 -3.33
N GLY A 845 -7.96 -0.77 -2.84
CA GLY A 845 -8.49 -1.01 -1.49
C GLY A 845 -9.87 -1.64 -1.43
N ARG A 846 -10.57 -1.88 -2.55
CA ARG A 846 -11.91 -2.52 -2.57
C ARG A 846 -12.04 -3.64 -3.62
N GLY A 847 -10.93 -4.07 -4.22
CA GLY A 847 -10.91 -5.12 -5.25
C GLY A 847 -11.39 -4.65 -6.63
N PHE A 848 -11.99 -5.54 -7.43
CA PHE A 848 -12.57 -5.22 -8.72
C PHE A 848 -14.06 -4.93 -8.64
N TYR A 849 -14.49 -3.98 -9.47
CA TYR A 849 -15.88 -3.70 -9.75
C TYR A 849 -16.15 -3.74 -11.25
N GLU A 850 -17.38 -4.03 -11.61
CA GLU A 850 -17.86 -3.92 -12.99
C GLU A 850 -19.21 -3.20 -13.07
N ILE A 851 -19.46 -2.56 -14.20
CA ILE A 851 -20.71 -1.87 -14.52
C ILE A 851 -20.93 -1.95 -16.03
N VAL A 852 -22.18 -2.03 -16.48
CA VAL A 852 -22.48 -1.96 -17.93
C VAL A 852 -22.06 -0.58 -18.46
N THR A 853 -21.40 -0.51 -19.62
CA THR A 853 -21.07 0.76 -20.29
C THR A 853 -22.34 1.47 -20.78
N ALA A 854 -22.24 2.78 -20.96
CA ALA A 854 -23.33 3.55 -21.57
C ALA A 854 -23.61 3.04 -22.98
N ALA A 855 -24.90 3.01 -23.35
CA ALA A 855 -25.30 2.63 -24.71
C ALA A 855 -24.63 3.58 -25.73
N PRO A 856 -23.99 3.06 -26.79
CA PRO A 856 -23.18 3.84 -27.72
C PRO A 856 -23.97 4.84 -28.56
#